data_AF-A0ABD3N7R9-F1
#
_entry.id   AF-A0ABD3N7R9-F1
#
_cell.length_a   1.000
_cell.length_b   1.000
_cell.length_c   1.000
_cell.angle_alpha   90.00
_cell.angle_beta   90.00
_cell.angle_gamma   90.00
#
_symmetry.space_group_name_H-M   'P 1'
#
loop_
_entity.id
_entity.type
_entity.pdbx_description
1 polymer ?
#
loop_
_entity_poly.entity_id
_entity_poly.type
_entity_poly.pdbx_seq_one_letter_code
_entity_poly.pdbx_strand_id
1 'polypeptide(L)'
;MALSISNPESAKYVGPDGWNALHHACDRRCPHVDVIDALLTAYPEAIIQTNDKGWTPLHRACRNKTPKDVVKLLLRKYPELGKRAAAMRCNDGRSSLHYALLYQAPEGVVDLLLQADPGAVLEEDRDGLSPLGTVWDKYANSFEGKRMLHMLLRPFEGEGWELGGGRTNDNMADDRVDEDAVSRRSVKLVADVRVREAMEKSAPSFKILQNNWKQVHTLLRAYFHFPLQEVKVDDNDNDATMAGGGQEGVVSKRRKWRILHATSAIKCHPSLFTLARALHPEEALEVDENDLFGAGHVLLHSTNDPQPTQEFSNRTALHFAAMSPLAGRDGRNVIKVLLKLNPLAANQADGYGSLPLHLICQNIRKLHWTNDGAKDIYTAFPEAATSRDGFGRNPLHCISFSFGQYTHTASANGNHFHNHTYAGLTAETIAPLVADVAPDESIIQKLVEANGTAASMPDNSGRLPLHYIAELFGEWTPDAQSILDAHPAAVQTRSGTSTNNQLPLHMAASSPDARPSLILSILNSNPRAASLVDGMGRLPLHLAVDSGRTTWDRGMDIIYSAYTPALTTPEESTRRWTVLHAAAASRSAGCELIENIIHLAANLASIPDGDGKYPLHLACTTNRSWTEGGIQAIFDADPSVALLEDAYGLLPFHTAALSSTETQEDAASVDTTYDDILSLEVLPTISTMKIACASLLLAAISGAQAFTSAPRPVTSTTALSVKKSDLDGAQSMIDGILKEKNCGPVFVRLAWHDSGTFDVNIDEAWPKAGGAIGSIRFEPEINHGANAGLAGAIKLLEPVKEAYPGVSYADIFQMASARGIALAGGPTIDMKYGRVDATSPDQCSPEGNLPDAEAGPAGKFGGTSGTASTEDTAVEWHLRKVFYRMGLGDEEIVALSGAHTFGRAWADRSGLGAKQTKFTDGTPTKLSDGSSTDKYTPGGSPWVENWLVFDNSYFTTVSDATTDEELLKLTSDKILFKDAGFKPFAEKFAASKDAFFESYAKAHKALSELGSKFEPVE
;
A
#
# COMPACT_ATOMS: atom_id res chain seq x y z
N MET A 1 -4.71 24.04 47.96
CA MET A 1 -3.54 24.15 48.83
C MET A 1 -3.70 23.30 50.10
N ALA A 2 -4.50 23.70 51.10
CA ALA A 2 -4.65 22.88 52.32
C ALA A 2 -5.13 21.43 52.03
N LEU A 3 -6.16 21.27 51.20
CA LEU A 3 -6.69 19.96 50.79
C LEU A 3 -5.72 19.12 49.93
N SER A 4 -4.93 19.77 49.07
CA SER A 4 -3.94 19.07 48.23
C SER A 4 -2.73 18.59 49.03
N ILE A 5 -2.43 19.27 50.14
CA ILE A 5 -1.38 18.89 51.09
C ILE A 5 -1.88 17.80 52.06
N SER A 6 -3.14 17.87 52.50
CA SER A 6 -3.70 16.92 53.47
C SER A 6 -4.24 15.62 52.85
N ASN A 7 -4.64 15.62 51.57
CA ASN A 7 -5.13 14.43 50.87
C ASN A 7 -4.77 14.45 49.36
N PRO A 8 -3.54 14.06 48.99
CA PRO A 8 -3.06 14.08 47.60
C PRO A 8 -3.89 13.20 46.64
N GLU A 9 -4.48 12.11 47.13
CA GLU A 9 -5.32 11.22 46.34
C GLU A 9 -6.58 11.92 45.81
N SER A 10 -7.07 12.95 46.49
CA SER A 10 -8.21 13.75 46.01
C SER A 10 -7.87 14.55 44.75
N ALA A 11 -6.58 14.82 44.48
CA ALA A 11 -6.16 15.51 43.26
C ALA A 11 -6.23 14.62 42.00
N LYS A 12 -6.33 13.29 42.18
CA LYS A 12 -6.52 12.32 41.08
C LYS A 12 -7.97 12.20 40.62
N TYR A 13 -8.92 12.76 41.37
CA TYR A 13 -10.33 12.66 41.03
C TYR A 13 -10.63 13.32 39.69
N VAL A 14 -11.32 12.58 38.81
CA VAL A 14 -11.77 13.04 37.51
C VAL A 14 -13.30 13.16 37.55
N GLY A 15 -13.82 14.31 37.14
CA GLY A 15 -15.25 14.56 37.04
C GLY A 15 -15.93 13.78 35.90
N PRO A 16 -17.27 13.82 35.82
CA PRO A 16 -18.05 13.05 34.85
C PRO A 16 -17.76 13.37 33.38
N ASP A 17 -17.27 14.57 33.08
CA ASP A 17 -16.87 14.99 31.72
C ASP A 17 -15.38 14.70 31.39
N GLY A 18 -14.69 13.92 32.24
CA GLY A 18 -13.26 13.65 32.14
C GLY A 18 -12.37 14.78 32.66
N TRP A 19 -12.91 15.76 33.38
CA TRP A 19 -12.14 16.93 33.84
C TRP A 19 -11.46 16.69 35.19
N ASN A 20 -10.16 16.97 35.26
CA ASN A 20 -9.43 17.07 36.52
C ASN A 20 -9.42 18.51 37.07
N ALA A 21 -8.90 18.68 38.30
CA ALA A 21 -8.82 19.99 38.95
C ALA A 21 -8.03 21.04 38.14
N LEU A 22 -6.98 20.62 37.40
CA LEU A 22 -6.20 21.51 36.55
C LEU A 22 -6.99 22.00 35.33
N HIS A 23 -7.85 21.17 34.73
CA HIS A 23 -8.75 21.61 33.66
C HIS A 23 -9.63 22.77 34.11
N HIS A 24 -10.26 22.63 35.29
CA HIS A 24 -11.10 23.69 35.85
C HIS A 24 -10.32 24.96 36.20
N ALA A 25 -9.09 24.81 36.72
CA ALA A 25 -8.25 25.94 37.09
C ALA A 25 -7.77 26.72 35.85
N CYS A 26 -7.37 26.01 34.78
CA CYS A 26 -6.98 26.61 33.50
C CYS A 26 -8.18 27.21 32.76
N ASP A 27 -9.34 26.56 32.78
CA ASP A 27 -10.55 27.05 32.12
C ASP A 27 -11.05 28.37 32.74
N ARG A 28 -10.99 28.50 34.09
CA ARG A 28 -11.41 29.70 34.81
C ARG A 28 -10.36 30.82 34.90
N ARG A 29 -9.22 30.68 34.19
CA ARG A 29 -8.11 31.67 34.20
C ARG A 29 -7.61 31.97 35.61
N CYS A 30 -7.37 30.94 36.42
CA CYS A 30 -6.93 31.13 37.81
C CYS A 30 -5.70 32.06 37.87
N PRO A 31 -5.78 33.21 38.56
CA PRO A 31 -4.66 34.15 38.64
C PRO A 31 -3.61 33.73 39.68
N HIS A 32 -3.95 32.77 40.55
CA HIS A 32 -3.09 32.32 41.64
C HIS A 32 -2.21 31.16 41.19
N VAL A 33 -0.97 31.48 40.82
CA VAL A 33 0.04 30.49 40.42
C VAL A 33 0.26 29.43 41.50
N ASP A 34 0.21 29.81 42.78
CA ASP A 34 0.37 28.91 43.93
C ASP A 34 -0.67 27.78 43.98
N VAL A 35 -1.89 28.03 43.47
CA VAL A 35 -2.94 27.00 43.41
C VAL A 35 -2.59 25.95 42.36
N ILE A 36 -2.13 26.40 41.19
CA ILE A 36 -1.67 25.50 40.12
C ILE A 36 -0.43 24.74 40.59
N ASP A 37 0.50 25.42 41.25
CA ASP A 37 1.72 24.83 41.80
C ASP A 37 1.43 23.70 42.79
N ALA A 38 0.51 23.94 43.74
CA ALA A 38 0.09 22.95 44.72
C ALA A 38 -0.66 21.76 44.10
N LEU A 39 -1.47 21.98 43.05
CA LEU A 39 -2.14 20.90 42.32
C LEU A 39 -1.14 20.04 41.54
N LEU A 40 -0.15 20.68 40.90
CA LEU A 40 0.92 19.99 40.18
C LEU A 40 1.82 19.18 41.11
N THR A 41 2.16 19.70 42.30
CA THR A 41 2.94 18.95 43.30
C THR A 41 2.17 17.74 43.80
N ALA A 42 0.85 17.86 43.97
CA ALA A 42 0.02 16.76 44.47
C ALA A 42 -0.18 15.66 43.43
N TYR A 43 -0.37 16.00 42.15
CA TYR A 43 -0.53 15.02 41.07
C TYR A 43 0.04 15.53 39.72
N PRO A 44 1.32 15.23 39.43
CA PRO A 44 2.01 15.72 38.22
C PRO A 44 1.44 15.20 36.90
N GLU A 45 0.94 13.96 36.86
CA GLU A 45 0.37 13.35 35.64
C GLU A 45 -0.94 14.01 35.20
N ALA A 46 -1.57 14.82 36.06
CA ALA A 46 -2.74 15.61 35.69
C ALA A 46 -2.52 16.53 34.47
N ILE A 47 -1.25 16.87 34.16
CA ILE A 47 -0.88 17.67 32.98
C ILE A 47 -1.17 16.93 31.66
N ILE A 48 -0.99 15.61 31.62
CA ILE A 48 -1.17 14.79 30.41
C ILE A 48 -2.55 14.11 30.34
N GLN A 49 -3.34 14.17 31.40
CA GLN A 49 -4.71 13.64 31.37
C GLN A 49 -5.58 14.45 30.40
N THR A 50 -6.35 13.73 29.59
CA THR A 50 -7.30 14.30 28.65
C THR A 50 -8.73 14.15 29.15
N ASN A 51 -9.58 15.15 28.88
CA ASN A 51 -11.02 15.00 29.02
C ASN A 51 -11.65 14.20 27.85
N ASP A 52 -12.98 14.05 27.85
CA ASP A 52 -13.73 13.30 26.82
C ASP A 52 -13.54 13.82 25.38
N LYS A 53 -13.06 15.06 25.23
CA LYS A 53 -12.73 15.68 23.93
C LYS A 53 -11.26 15.53 23.53
N GLY A 54 -10.48 14.80 24.33
CA GLY A 54 -9.03 14.66 24.15
C GLY A 54 -8.23 15.88 24.60
N TRP A 55 -8.81 16.83 25.34
CA TRP A 55 -8.10 18.07 25.71
C TRP A 55 -7.32 17.88 26.99
N THR A 56 -6.07 18.31 26.99
CA THR A 56 -5.25 18.47 28.21
C THR A 56 -5.53 19.82 28.89
N PRO A 57 -5.10 20.03 30.15
CA PRO A 57 -5.19 21.34 30.81
C PRO A 57 -4.49 22.45 30.01
N LEU A 58 -3.42 22.12 29.27
CA LEU A 58 -2.69 23.05 28.43
C LEU A 58 -3.54 23.56 27.25
N HIS A 59 -4.38 22.72 26.64
CA HIS A 59 -5.33 23.13 25.60
C HIS A 59 -6.33 24.16 26.14
N ARG A 60 -6.87 23.92 27.35
CA ARG A 60 -7.77 24.86 28.03
C ARG A 60 -7.07 26.16 28.39
N ALA A 61 -5.84 26.08 28.89
CA ALA A 61 -5.06 27.24 29.26
C ALA A 61 -4.86 28.19 28.08
N CYS A 62 -4.53 27.63 26.90
CA CYS A 62 -4.31 28.36 25.66
C CYS A 62 -5.61 28.98 25.10
N ARG A 63 -6.71 28.21 25.05
CA ARG A 63 -8.01 28.71 24.59
C ARG A 63 -8.53 29.88 25.43
N ASN A 64 -8.41 29.78 26.74
CA ASN A 64 -8.98 30.76 27.65
C ASN A 64 -7.99 31.86 28.04
N LYS A 65 -6.88 32.06 27.31
CA LYS A 65 -5.93 33.18 27.54
C LYS A 65 -5.42 33.23 28.99
N THR A 66 -5.07 32.08 29.54
CA THR A 66 -4.53 31.98 30.90
C THR A 66 -3.19 32.72 31.00
N PRO A 67 -2.85 33.36 32.14
CA PRO A 67 -1.61 34.11 32.29
C PRO A 67 -0.35 33.30 31.93
N LYS A 68 0.65 33.99 31.36
CA LYS A 68 1.93 33.39 30.92
C LYS A 68 2.61 32.57 32.01
N ASP A 69 2.58 33.05 33.26
CA ASP A 69 3.25 32.39 34.38
C ASP A 69 2.66 31.01 34.70
N VAL A 70 1.35 30.83 34.52
CA VAL A 70 0.68 29.54 34.69
C VAL A 70 1.09 28.57 33.58
N VAL A 71 1.12 29.02 32.32
CA VAL A 71 1.56 28.17 31.20
C VAL A 71 3.04 27.82 31.33
N LYS A 72 3.88 28.77 31.76
CA LYS A 72 5.29 28.55 32.07
C LYS A 72 5.46 27.50 33.16
N LEU A 73 4.62 27.52 34.20
CA LEU A 73 4.66 26.54 35.28
C LEU A 73 4.26 25.14 34.78
N LEU A 74 3.18 25.04 34.00
CA LEU A 74 2.72 23.77 33.41
C LEU A 74 3.79 23.11 32.53
N LEU A 75 4.58 23.91 31.80
CA LEU A 75 5.62 23.40 30.90
C LEU A 75 6.96 23.14 31.60
N ARG A 76 7.36 23.96 32.56
CA ARG A 76 8.73 23.93 33.14
C ARG A 76 8.85 23.19 34.46
N LYS A 77 7.77 23.03 35.23
CA LYS A 77 7.84 22.37 36.54
C LYS A 77 8.16 20.87 36.41
N TYR A 78 7.57 20.21 35.40
CA TYR A 78 7.87 18.84 35.01
C TYR A 78 8.15 18.79 33.50
N PRO A 79 9.40 19.07 33.05
CA PRO A 79 9.71 19.30 31.64
C PRO A 79 9.28 18.16 30.71
N GLU A 80 9.48 16.90 31.11
CA GLU A 80 9.13 15.74 30.27
C GLU A 80 7.61 15.59 30.11
N LEU A 81 6.85 15.78 31.21
CA LEU A 81 5.38 15.77 31.15
C LEU A 81 4.83 17.00 30.42
N GLY A 82 5.48 18.16 30.57
CA GLY A 82 5.13 19.41 29.90
C GLY A 82 5.34 19.33 28.39
N LYS A 83 6.49 18.83 27.94
CA LYS A 83 6.77 18.54 26.51
C LYS A 83 5.76 17.54 25.96
N ARG A 84 5.52 16.44 26.66
CA ARG A 84 4.52 15.43 26.27
C ARG A 84 3.14 16.06 26.13
N ALA A 85 2.70 16.88 27.08
CA ALA A 85 1.40 17.53 27.02
C ALA A 85 1.27 18.58 25.91
N ALA A 86 2.37 19.24 25.52
CA ALA A 86 2.41 20.12 24.36
C ALA A 86 2.35 19.33 23.04
N ALA A 87 2.96 18.14 23.00
CA ALA A 87 2.95 17.21 21.88
C ALA A 87 1.64 16.39 21.74
N MET A 88 0.76 16.41 22.74
CA MET A 88 -0.55 15.75 22.63
C MET A 88 -1.48 16.49 21.67
N ARG A 89 -2.35 15.73 21.00
CA ARG A 89 -3.38 16.24 20.09
C ARG A 89 -4.76 15.91 20.63
N CYS A 90 -5.69 16.84 20.51
CA CYS A 90 -7.09 16.59 20.88
C CYS A 90 -7.80 15.73 19.83
N ASN A 91 -9.08 15.40 20.08
CA ASN A 91 -9.87 14.62 19.13
C ASN A 91 -10.03 15.31 17.76
N ASP A 92 -9.86 16.64 17.67
CA ASP A 92 -9.88 17.38 16.41
C ASP A 92 -8.50 17.38 15.70
N GLY A 93 -7.49 16.69 16.24
CA GLY A 93 -6.11 16.70 15.75
C GLY A 93 -5.31 17.94 16.15
N ARG A 94 -5.89 18.90 16.89
CA ARG A 94 -5.25 20.17 17.24
C ARG A 94 -4.34 20.05 18.45
N SER A 95 -3.18 20.71 18.38
CA SER A 95 -2.25 20.92 19.50
C SER A 95 -2.61 22.15 20.35
N SER A 96 -1.99 22.30 21.52
CA SER A 96 -2.14 23.52 22.33
C SER A 96 -1.68 24.79 21.61
N LEU A 97 -0.73 24.67 20.67
CA LEU A 97 -0.25 25.78 19.83
C LEU A 97 -1.36 26.29 18.89
N HIS A 98 -2.17 25.41 18.31
CA HIS A 98 -3.32 25.81 17.48
C HIS A 98 -4.26 26.72 18.26
N TYR A 99 -4.64 26.32 19.47
CA TYR A 99 -5.54 27.11 20.31
C TYR A 99 -4.89 28.41 20.77
N ALA A 100 -3.58 28.41 21.06
CA ALA A 100 -2.87 29.63 21.44
C ALA A 100 -2.90 30.69 20.33
N LEU A 101 -2.72 30.28 19.07
CA LEU A 101 -2.76 31.18 17.91
C LEU A 101 -4.20 31.59 17.56
N LEU A 102 -5.12 30.63 17.50
CA LEU A 102 -6.52 30.87 17.12
C LEU A 102 -7.22 31.84 18.08
N TYR A 103 -6.94 31.73 19.38
CA TYR A 103 -7.55 32.55 20.41
C TYR A 103 -6.69 33.73 20.84
N GLN A 104 -5.53 33.99 20.23
CA GLN A 104 -4.61 35.08 20.61
C GLN A 104 -4.23 35.03 22.10
N ALA A 105 -3.49 33.99 22.47
CA ALA A 105 -2.95 33.83 23.82
C ALA A 105 -2.03 35.02 24.21
N PRO A 106 -1.84 35.26 25.52
CA PRO A 106 -0.96 36.32 26.01
C PRO A 106 0.46 36.25 25.44
N GLU A 107 1.12 37.40 25.34
CA GLU A 107 2.46 37.53 24.77
C GLU A 107 3.48 36.60 25.45
N GLY A 108 4.27 35.88 24.64
CA GLY A 108 5.27 34.93 25.10
C GLY A 108 4.74 33.56 25.53
N VAL A 109 3.42 33.29 25.47
CA VAL A 109 2.88 31.92 25.61
C VAL A 109 3.25 31.06 24.41
N VAL A 110 3.14 31.64 23.19
CA VAL A 110 3.54 30.96 21.94
C VAL A 110 5.01 30.56 21.98
N ASP A 111 5.91 31.47 22.40
CA ASP A 111 7.34 31.19 22.52
C ASP A 111 7.65 30.01 23.47
N LEU A 112 6.90 29.91 24.58
CA LEU A 112 7.04 28.82 25.54
C LEU A 112 6.58 27.47 24.96
N LEU A 113 5.49 27.47 24.19
CA LEU A 113 4.99 26.28 23.51
C LEU A 113 5.96 25.84 22.41
N LEU A 114 6.49 26.78 21.63
CA LEU A 114 7.47 26.52 20.57
C LEU A 114 8.79 25.98 21.12
N GLN A 115 9.21 26.41 22.31
CA GLN A 115 10.38 25.82 23.00
C GLN A 115 10.13 24.38 23.47
N ALA A 116 8.87 24.01 23.73
CA ALA A 116 8.51 22.68 24.22
C ALA A 116 8.26 21.68 23.08
N ASP A 117 7.57 22.11 22.02
CA ASP A 117 7.27 21.31 20.82
C ASP A 117 7.37 22.18 19.55
N PRO A 118 8.58 22.27 18.94
CA PRO A 118 8.77 22.97 17.66
C PRO A 118 8.11 22.27 16.47
N GLY A 119 7.94 20.94 16.52
CA GLY A 119 7.40 20.13 15.44
C GLY A 119 5.94 20.44 15.13
N ALA A 120 5.18 20.83 16.16
CA ALA A 120 3.78 21.23 16.03
C ALA A 120 3.51 22.32 14.97
N VAL A 121 4.49 23.14 14.57
CA VAL A 121 4.30 24.28 13.66
C VAL A 121 3.70 23.89 12.31
N LEU A 122 4.05 22.72 11.77
CA LEU A 122 3.59 22.23 10.46
C LEU A 122 2.59 21.09 10.55
N GLU A 123 2.28 20.60 11.74
CA GLU A 123 1.32 19.50 11.90
C GLU A 123 -0.11 19.99 11.63
N GLU A 124 -0.78 19.32 10.70
CA GLU A 124 -2.13 19.64 10.27
C GLU A 124 -3.18 19.04 11.22
N ASP A 125 -4.24 19.79 11.50
CA ASP A 125 -5.43 19.28 12.18
C ASP A 125 -6.32 18.44 11.25
N ARG A 126 -7.47 17.93 11.74
CA ARG A 126 -8.41 17.16 10.90
C ARG A 126 -8.99 17.96 9.73
N ASP A 127 -8.94 19.29 9.78
CA ASP A 127 -9.38 20.17 8.70
C ASP A 127 -8.23 20.48 7.70
N GLY A 128 -7.04 19.92 7.91
CA GLY A 128 -5.85 20.16 7.09
C GLY A 128 -5.12 21.48 7.40
N LEU A 129 -5.44 22.16 8.49
CA LEU A 129 -4.79 23.43 8.87
C LEU A 129 -3.68 23.20 9.90
N SER A 130 -2.48 23.68 9.59
CA SER A 130 -1.37 23.76 10.55
C SER A 130 -1.41 25.04 11.39
N PRO A 131 -0.63 25.13 12.49
CA PRO A 131 -0.47 26.39 13.22
C PRO A 131 0.06 27.53 12.35
N LEU A 132 0.98 27.22 11.42
CA LEU A 132 1.43 28.17 10.41
C LEU A 132 0.27 28.63 9.50
N GLY A 133 -0.55 27.69 9.01
CA GLY A 133 -1.73 28.00 8.19
C GLY A 133 -2.83 28.76 8.96
N THR A 134 -2.98 28.52 10.26
CA THR A 134 -3.92 29.24 11.13
C THR A 134 -3.60 30.73 11.21
N VAL A 135 -2.31 31.09 11.18
CA VAL A 135 -1.85 32.49 11.18
C VAL A 135 -1.88 33.05 9.77
N TRP A 136 -1.28 32.36 8.80
CA TRP A 136 -1.07 32.91 7.47
C TRP A 136 -2.23 32.65 6.52
N ASP A 137 -2.62 31.39 6.31
CA ASP A 137 -3.63 31.01 5.31
C ASP A 137 -4.99 31.61 5.65
N LYS A 138 -5.37 31.64 6.93
CA LYS A 138 -6.59 32.32 7.39
C LYS A 138 -6.57 33.81 7.09
N TYR A 139 -5.43 34.47 7.28
CA TYR A 139 -5.26 35.89 6.93
C TYR A 139 -5.27 36.08 5.42
N ALA A 140 -4.48 35.30 4.67
CA ALA A 140 -4.38 35.38 3.22
C ALA A 140 -5.72 35.11 2.53
N ASN A 141 -6.58 34.26 3.11
CA ASN A 141 -7.92 33.98 2.61
C ASN A 141 -8.99 34.98 3.08
N SER A 142 -8.70 35.80 4.10
CA SER A 142 -9.61 36.86 4.53
C SER A 142 -9.73 37.96 3.47
N PHE A 143 -10.87 38.64 3.41
CA PHE A 143 -11.08 39.75 2.46
C PHE A 143 -10.01 40.84 2.59
N GLU A 144 -9.65 41.19 3.83
CA GLU A 144 -8.62 42.19 4.11
C GLU A 144 -7.23 41.72 3.67
N GLY A 145 -6.85 40.48 4.00
CA GLY A 145 -5.58 39.91 3.59
C GLY A 145 -5.45 39.74 2.09
N LYS A 146 -6.49 39.24 1.39
CA LYS A 146 -6.54 39.19 -0.08
C LYS A 146 -6.33 40.57 -0.68
N ARG A 147 -7.06 41.59 -0.21
CA ARG A 147 -6.93 42.97 -0.70
C ARG A 147 -5.52 43.51 -0.49
N MET A 148 -4.94 43.30 0.68
CA MET A 148 -3.63 43.84 1.04
C MET A 148 -2.49 43.14 0.29
N LEU A 149 -2.53 41.80 0.24
CA LEU A 149 -1.56 40.99 -0.48
C LEU A 149 -1.66 41.22 -1.99
N HIS A 150 -2.87 41.29 -2.56
CA HIS A 150 -3.05 41.65 -3.97
C HIS A 150 -2.51 43.05 -4.26
N MET A 151 -2.75 44.04 -3.40
CA MET A 151 -2.22 45.40 -3.61
C MET A 151 -0.68 45.45 -3.60
N LEU A 152 -0.03 44.70 -2.71
CA LEU A 152 1.44 44.66 -2.59
C LEU A 152 2.10 43.76 -3.64
N LEU A 153 1.51 42.59 -3.89
CA LEU A 153 2.10 41.54 -4.71
C LEU A 153 1.62 41.57 -6.17
N ARG A 154 0.72 42.51 -6.53
CA ARG A 154 0.29 42.76 -7.91
C ARG A 154 1.41 42.75 -8.94
N PRO A 155 2.57 43.40 -8.69
CA PRO A 155 3.67 43.42 -9.66
C PRO A 155 4.30 42.05 -9.94
N PHE A 156 4.02 41.06 -9.08
CA PHE A 156 4.51 39.69 -9.17
C PHE A 156 3.42 38.70 -9.61
N GLU A 157 2.18 39.18 -9.83
CA GLU A 157 1.11 38.40 -10.47
C GLU A 157 1.51 38.10 -11.94
N GLY A 158 1.32 36.86 -12.37
CA GLY A 158 1.79 36.39 -13.69
C GLY A 158 3.18 35.73 -13.69
N GLU A 159 3.90 35.70 -12.56
CA GLU A 159 5.10 34.85 -12.42
C GLU A 159 4.77 33.36 -12.15
N GLY A 160 3.49 32.99 -12.21
CA GLY A 160 2.93 31.67 -11.88
C GLY A 160 1.71 31.73 -10.95
N TRP A 161 1.38 32.91 -10.41
CA TRP A 161 0.32 33.10 -9.42
C TRP A 161 -0.76 34.07 -9.93
N GLU A 162 -1.97 33.58 -10.16
CA GLU A 162 -3.17 34.40 -10.35
C GLU A 162 -3.99 34.36 -9.05
N LEU A 163 -4.09 35.47 -8.33
CA LEU A 163 -4.84 35.56 -7.06
C LEU A 163 -6.37 35.59 -7.24
N GLY A 164 -6.90 34.99 -8.31
CA GLY A 164 -8.32 34.89 -8.62
C GLY A 164 -8.64 33.59 -9.35
N GLY A 165 -9.56 32.79 -8.81
CA GLY A 165 -9.98 31.49 -9.34
C GLY A 165 -10.78 31.58 -10.65
N GLY A 166 -10.15 32.05 -11.73
CA GLY A 166 -10.67 31.95 -13.08
C GLY A 166 -10.01 30.78 -13.83
N ARG A 167 -10.82 29.84 -14.32
CA ARG A 167 -10.37 28.88 -15.34
C ARG A 167 -9.96 29.68 -16.59
N THR A 168 -8.69 29.60 -16.98
CA THR A 168 -8.25 29.98 -18.32
C THR A 168 -7.62 28.76 -19.00
N ASN A 169 -7.86 28.65 -20.30
CA ASN A 169 -7.54 27.50 -21.14
C ASN A 169 -6.02 27.38 -21.32
N ASP A 170 -5.46 26.24 -20.90
CA ASP A 170 -4.03 25.86 -21.01
C ASP A 170 -3.56 25.58 -22.47
N ASN A 171 -4.24 26.10 -23.49
CA ASN A 171 -3.95 25.85 -24.91
C ASN A 171 -3.30 27.03 -25.66
N MET A 172 -2.39 27.76 -25.02
CA MET A 172 -1.53 28.70 -25.74
C MET A 172 -0.06 28.49 -25.34
N ALA A 173 0.65 27.85 -26.26
CA ALA A 173 2.11 27.73 -26.27
C ALA A 173 2.77 29.11 -26.16
N ASP A 174 3.55 29.29 -25.10
CA ASP A 174 4.45 30.44 -24.92
C ASP A 174 5.89 30.01 -25.27
N ASP A 175 6.10 29.73 -26.56
CA ASP A 175 7.41 29.45 -27.20
C ASP A 175 7.94 30.70 -27.93
N ARG A 176 7.80 31.89 -27.32
CA ARG A 176 8.43 33.11 -27.85
C ARG A 176 9.57 33.55 -26.93
N VAL A 177 10.79 33.40 -27.44
CA VAL A 177 12.00 34.01 -26.88
C VAL A 177 11.79 35.53 -26.88
N ASP A 178 11.55 36.09 -25.68
CA ASP A 178 11.05 37.45 -25.50
C ASP A 178 12.24 38.44 -25.37
N GLU A 179 12.42 39.32 -26.36
CA GLU A 179 13.47 40.37 -26.43
C GLU A 179 13.35 41.48 -25.35
N ASP A 180 12.36 41.40 -24.46
CA ASP A 180 11.95 42.47 -23.53
C ASP A 180 12.44 42.32 -22.07
N ALA A 181 13.40 41.41 -21.82
CA ALA A 181 13.84 41.01 -20.48
C ALA A 181 14.43 42.16 -19.62
N VAL A 182 15.10 43.14 -20.25
CA VAL A 182 15.78 44.25 -19.55
C VAL A 182 14.78 45.26 -18.96
N SER A 183 13.68 45.52 -19.68
CA SER A 183 12.62 46.44 -19.24
C SER A 183 11.85 45.85 -18.04
N ARG A 184 11.55 44.55 -18.09
CA ARG A 184 10.90 43.84 -16.97
C ARG A 184 11.79 43.73 -15.73
N ARG A 185 13.11 43.51 -15.87
CA ARG A 185 14.06 43.43 -14.74
C ARG A 185 14.12 44.74 -13.95
N SER A 186 14.06 45.87 -14.65
CA SER A 186 14.03 47.21 -14.06
C SER A 186 12.74 47.47 -13.26
N VAL A 187 11.59 47.07 -13.82
CA VAL A 187 10.28 47.18 -13.14
C VAL A 187 10.19 46.29 -11.90
N LYS A 188 10.77 45.08 -11.94
CA LYS A 188 10.80 44.14 -10.81
C LYS A 188 11.67 44.63 -9.65
N LEU A 189 12.86 45.14 -9.93
CA LEU A 189 13.73 45.72 -8.90
C LEU A 189 13.03 46.88 -8.17
N VAL A 190 12.29 47.72 -8.92
CA VAL A 190 11.48 48.81 -8.33
C VAL A 190 10.33 48.26 -7.49
N ALA A 191 9.70 47.15 -7.90
CA ALA A 191 8.64 46.52 -7.12
C ALA A 191 9.16 45.88 -5.82
N ASP A 192 10.32 45.22 -5.84
CA ASP A 192 10.96 44.63 -4.65
C ASP A 192 11.25 45.73 -3.60
N VAL A 193 11.83 46.86 -4.04
CA VAL A 193 12.08 48.02 -3.17
C VAL A 193 10.79 48.58 -2.57
N ARG A 194 9.71 48.67 -3.36
CA ARG A 194 8.41 49.17 -2.88
C ARG A 194 7.79 48.28 -1.81
N VAL A 195 7.89 46.96 -1.94
CA VAL A 195 7.37 46.02 -0.92
C VAL A 195 8.15 46.15 0.37
N ARG A 196 9.50 46.23 0.30
CA ARG A 196 10.35 46.49 1.47
C ARG A 196 9.98 47.80 2.16
N GLU A 197 9.91 48.89 1.42
CA GLU A 197 9.53 50.19 1.98
C GLU A 197 8.14 50.18 2.63
N ALA A 198 7.17 49.47 2.03
CA ALA A 198 5.82 49.35 2.58
C ALA A 198 5.79 48.52 3.88
N MET A 199 6.64 47.51 3.99
CA MET A 199 6.77 46.68 5.19
C MET A 199 7.58 47.37 6.30
N GLU A 200 8.50 48.27 5.95
CA GLU A 200 9.30 49.07 6.91
C GLU A 200 8.55 50.32 7.42
N LYS A 201 7.82 51.01 6.54
CA LYS A 201 7.01 52.17 6.92
C LYS A 201 5.87 51.71 7.81
N SER A 202 5.82 52.20 9.05
CA SER A 202 4.78 51.88 10.05
C SER A 202 3.42 52.52 9.71
N ALA A 203 2.93 52.32 8.48
CA ALA A 203 1.62 52.77 8.07
C ALA A 203 0.55 51.92 8.78
N PRO A 204 -0.51 52.52 9.36
CA PRO A 204 -1.53 51.80 10.10
C PRO A 204 -2.19 50.67 9.30
N SER A 205 -2.26 50.82 7.98
CA SER A 205 -2.86 49.85 7.05
C SER A 205 -2.12 48.51 6.97
N PHE A 206 -0.80 48.46 7.22
CA PHE A 206 0.00 47.23 7.13
C PHE A 206 0.28 46.57 8.47
N LYS A 207 -0.21 47.14 9.58
CA LYS A 207 0.11 46.66 10.94
C LYS A 207 -0.32 45.20 11.17
N ILE A 208 -1.46 44.78 10.62
CA ILE A 208 -1.95 43.40 10.72
C ILE A 208 -1.03 42.45 9.94
N LEU A 209 -0.66 42.82 8.71
CA LEU A 209 0.28 42.06 7.88
C LEU A 209 1.66 41.93 8.56
N GLN A 210 2.21 43.02 9.08
CA GLN A 210 3.49 43.05 9.80
C GLN A 210 3.46 42.15 11.04
N ASN A 211 2.36 42.18 11.81
CA ASN A 211 2.19 41.32 12.98
C ASN A 211 2.14 39.84 12.61
N ASN A 212 1.35 39.48 11.58
CA ASN A 212 1.27 38.10 11.10
C ASN A 212 2.61 37.64 10.51
N TRP A 213 3.33 38.49 9.78
CA TRP A 213 4.67 38.21 9.27
C TRP A 213 5.68 37.94 10.39
N LYS A 214 5.66 38.76 11.46
CA LYS A 214 6.50 38.55 12.64
C LYS A 214 6.19 37.21 13.34
N GLN A 215 4.91 36.84 13.42
CA GLN A 215 4.50 35.55 13.98
C GLN A 215 4.99 34.39 13.12
N VAL A 216 4.81 34.45 11.80
CA VAL A 216 5.32 33.43 10.86
C VAL A 216 6.82 33.29 10.99
N HIS A 217 7.56 34.39 11.04
CA HIS A 217 9.02 34.35 11.23
C HIS A 217 9.42 33.65 12.54
N THR A 218 8.68 33.90 13.63
CA THR A 218 8.91 33.24 14.92
C THR A 218 8.61 31.74 14.84
N LEU A 219 7.50 31.35 14.18
CA LEU A 219 7.11 29.96 13.97
C LEU A 219 8.16 29.20 13.13
N LEU A 220 8.59 29.78 12.01
CA LEU A 220 9.60 29.15 11.14
C LEU A 220 10.96 29.05 11.83
N ARG A 221 11.38 30.08 12.58
CA ARG A 221 12.62 30.00 13.37
C ARG A 221 12.55 28.90 14.41
N ALA A 222 11.42 28.77 15.11
CA ALA A 222 11.23 27.66 16.05
C ALA A 222 11.36 26.30 15.38
N TYR A 223 10.66 26.10 14.26
CA TYR A 223 10.64 24.85 13.51
C TYR A 223 12.04 24.42 13.06
N PHE A 224 12.86 25.36 12.57
CA PHE A 224 14.25 25.11 12.17
C PHE A 224 15.28 25.26 13.31
N HIS A 225 14.81 25.33 14.56
CA HIS A 225 15.63 25.45 15.77
C HIS A 225 16.58 26.66 15.78
N PHE A 226 16.16 27.77 15.20
CA PHE A 226 16.82 29.07 15.34
C PHE A 226 16.35 29.79 16.61
N PRO A 227 17.17 30.69 17.17
CA PRO A 227 16.74 31.58 18.25
C PRO A 227 15.49 32.37 17.85
N LEU A 228 14.49 32.42 18.74
CA LEU A 228 13.19 33.07 18.51
C LEU A 228 13.29 34.60 18.44
N GLN A 229 14.33 35.20 19.02
CA GLN A 229 14.60 36.62 18.97
C GLN A 229 15.89 36.88 18.21
N GLU A 230 15.87 37.87 17.31
CA GLU A 230 17.08 38.40 16.71
C GLU A 230 17.86 39.17 17.77
N VAL A 231 18.99 38.63 18.17
CA VAL A 231 19.98 39.39 18.94
C VAL A 231 20.52 40.43 17.97
N LYS A 232 20.13 41.70 18.14
CA LYS A 232 20.80 42.81 17.47
C LYS A 232 22.26 42.77 17.89
N VAL A 233 23.13 42.44 16.95
CA VAL A 233 24.57 42.57 17.14
C VAL A 233 24.86 44.04 16.89
N ASP A 234 25.31 44.75 17.93
CA ASP A 234 26.06 45.98 17.70
C ASP A 234 27.36 45.54 17.03
N ASP A 235 27.63 46.02 15.81
CA ASP A 235 28.82 45.70 15.00
C ASP A 235 30.16 46.14 15.64
N ASN A 236 30.16 46.49 16.94
CA ASN A 236 31.31 47.01 17.68
C ASN A 236 31.94 46.03 18.69
N ASP A 237 31.32 44.89 19.01
CA ASP A 237 31.92 43.95 19.96
C ASP A 237 32.81 42.91 19.27
N ASN A 238 33.97 43.41 18.85
CA ASN A 238 35.16 42.63 18.56
C ASN A 238 35.96 42.32 19.85
N ASP A 239 35.32 42.34 21.03
CA ASP A 239 36.01 42.14 22.30
C ASP A 239 35.75 40.75 22.88
N ALA A 240 36.70 39.86 22.58
CA ALA A 240 36.87 38.60 23.26
C ALA A 240 37.36 38.86 24.69
N THR A 241 36.45 39.02 25.66
CA THR A 241 36.81 38.97 27.08
C THR A 241 35.91 38.03 27.90
N MET A 242 36.42 36.81 28.02
CA MET A 242 36.39 35.89 29.18
C MET A 242 35.48 36.22 30.37
N ALA A 243 34.64 35.25 30.75
CA ALA A 243 34.51 34.83 32.15
C ALA A 243 33.94 33.39 32.28
N GLY A 244 34.83 32.44 32.62
CA GLY A 244 34.49 31.32 33.51
C GLY A 244 34.30 29.92 32.91
N GLY A 245 35.40 29.17 32.77
CA GLY A 245 35.42 27.74 33.12
C GLY A 245 35.34 26.71 31.98
N GLY A 246 36.49 26.46 31.33
CA GLY A 246 36.97 25.13 30.95
C GLY A 246 36.09 24.22 30.07
N GLN A 247 36.17 24.41 28.75
CA GLN A 247 36.33 23.34 27.75
C GLN A 247 36.71 23.99 26.42
N GLU A 248 37.84 23.61 25.84
CA GLU A 248 38.23 23.98 24.48
C GLU A 248 37.21 23.39 23.51
N GLY A 249 36.24 24.21 23.09
CA GLY A 249 35.17 23.84 22.16
C GLY A 249 35.22 24.71 20.92
N VAL A 250 35.24 24.06 19.76
CA VAL A 250 35.12 24.61 18.40
C VAL A 250 34.23 25.86 18.38
N VAL A 251 34.76 27.00 17.93
CA VAL A 251 33.96 28.20 17.68
C VAL A 251 32.97 27.87 16.56
N SER A 252 31.75 27.46 16.91
CA SER A 252 30.72 27.17 15.92
C SER A 252 30.38 28.45 15.17
N LYS A 253 30.61 28.48 13.85
CA LYS A 253 30.14 29.56 12.96
C LYS A 253 28.65 29.82 13.26
N ARG A 254 28.27 31.09 13.49
CA ARG A 254 26.87 31.44 13.75
C ARG A 254 26.03 31.14 12.50
N ARG A 255 24.98 30.32 12.64
CA ARG A 255 24.04 29.96 11.55
C ARG A 255 23.39 31.22 10.97
N LYS A 256 23.41 31.37 9.64
CA LYS A 256 22.73 32.48 8.95
C LYS A 256 21.27 32.13 8.67
N TRP A 257 20.33 32.97 9.12
CA TRP A 257 18.90 32.78 8.85
C TRP A 257 18.54 33.28 7.45
N ARG A 258 17.87 32.43 6.66
CA ARG A 258 17.35 32.75 5.33
C ARG A 258 15.91 32.30 5.21
N ILE A 259 14.98 33.25 5.21
CA ILE A 259 13.54 32.93 5.19
C ILE A 259 13.10 32.35 3.85
N LEU A 260 13.77 32.69 2.74
CA LEU A 260 13.46 32.15 1.43
C LEU A 260 13.80 30.65 1.35
N HIS A 261 14.94 30.22 1.88
CA HIS A 261 15.28 28.79 1.99
C HIS A 261 14.30 28.06 2.90
N ALA A 262 13.95 28.65 4.04
CA ALA A 262 12.98 28.09 4.99
C ALA A 262 11.60 27.88 4.37
N THR A 263 11.06 28.89 3.66
CA THR A 263 9.75 28.81 3.00
C THR A 263 9.77 27.89 1.77
N SER A 264 10.93 27.73 1.11
CA SER A 264 11.10 26.77 0.02
C SER A 264 11.12 25.32 0.50
N ALA A 265 11.62 25.06 1.72
CA ALA A 265 11.76 23.72 2.29
C ALA A 265 10.45 23.10 2.83
N ILE A 266 9.39 23.89 2.97
CA ILE A 266 8.15 23.48 3.65
C ILE A 266 6.91 23.63 2.75
N LYS A 267 5.82 22.96 3.13
CA LYS A 267 4.49 23.22 2.57
C LYS A 267 3.92 24.50 3.20
N CYS A 268 3.78 25.56 2.41
CA CYS A 268 3.18 26.82 2.85
C CYS A 268 2.33 27.47 1.76
N HIS A 269 1.44 28.38 2.16
CA HIS A 269 0.58 29.08 1.21
C HIS A 269 1.41 29.94 0.24
N PRO A 270 1.08 29.95 -1.07
CA PRO A 270 1.85 30.63 -2.11
C PRO A 270 2.26 32.08 -1.81
N SER A 271 1.32 32.86 -1.28
CA SER A 271 1.56 34.27 -0.95
C SER A 271 2.65 34.48 0.12
N LEU A 272 2.90 33.49 0.98
CA LEU A 272 3.96 33.56 1.97
C LEU A 272 5.33 33.51 1.29
N PHE A 273 5.51 32.53 0.40
CA PHE A 273 6.72 32.39 -0.40
C PHE A 273 6.94 33.62 -1.29
N THR A 274 5.90 34.10 -1.99
CA THR A 274 6.00 35.29 -2.85
C THR A 274 6.42 36.54 -2.05
N LEU A 275 5.91 36.70 -0.83
CA LEU A 275 6.29 37.80 0.05
C LEU A 275 7.73 37.64 0.56
N ALA A 276 8.15 36.44 0.96
CA ALA A 276 9.54 36.15 1.33
C ALA A 276 10.51 36.48 0.20
N ARG A 277 10.18 36.07 -1.03
CA ARG A 277 10.89 36.39 -2.27
C ARG A 277 10.94 37.90 -2.55
N ALA A 278 9.87 38.63 -2.26
CA ALA A 278 9.84 40.08 -2.47
C ALA A 278 10.67 40.86 -1.45
N LEU A 279 10.74 40.36 -0.21
CA LEU A 279 11.51 40.97 0.85
C LEU A 279 12.99 40.62 0.79
N HIS A 280 13.33 39.39 0.38
CA HIS A 280 14.70 38.87 0.38
C HIS A 280 15.07 38.13 -0.92
N PRO A 281 14.97 38.77 -2.10
CA PRO A 281 15.35 38.14 -3.38
C PRO A 281 16.83 37.77 -3.46
N GLU A 282 17.72 38.45 -2.74
CA GLU A 282 19.15 38.15 -2.67
C GLU A 282 19.43 36.75 -2.12
N GLU A 283 18.58 36.24 -1.22
CA GLU A 283 18.75 34.90 -0.64
C GLU A 283 18.69 33.80 -1.71
N ALA A 284 18.04 34.02 -2.86
CA ALA A 284 18.00 33.05 -3.95
C ALA A 284 19.38 32.78 -4.60
N LEU A 285 20.31 33.73 -4.45
CA LEU A 285 21.69 33.62 -4.94
C LEU A 285 22.62 33.01 -3.89
N GLU A 286 22.17 32.91 -2.63
CA GLU A 286 22.98 32.43 -1.53
C GLU A 286 22.92 30.91 -1.37
N VAL A 287 24.06 30.38 -0.95
CA VAL A 287 24.19 28.98 -0.56
C VAL A 287 24.02 28.88 0.96
N ASP A 288 23.21 27.93 1.40
CA ASP A 288 23.05 27.52 2.79
C ASP A 288 24.16 26.53 3.13
N GLU A 289 25.08 26.92 4.01
CA GLU A 289 26.22 26.12 4.48
C GLU A 289 25.83 25.25 5.69
N ASN A 290 24.74 24.49 5.54
CA ASN A 290 24.09 23.75 6.63
C ASN A 290 23.52 24.66 7.73
N ASP A 291 23.15 25.89 7.37
CA ASP A 291 22.59 26.84 8.33
C ASP A 291 21.14 26.46 8.66
N LEU A 292 20.34 26.00 7.71
CA LEU A 292 18.90 25.81 7.91
C LEU A 292 18.58 24.67 8.91
N PHE A 293 19.30 23.54 8.84
CA PHE A 293 19.06 22.38 9.71
C PHE A 293 20.12 22.19 10.81
N GLY A 294 21.34 22.73 10.64
CA GLY A 294 22.42 22.67 11.62
C GLY A 294 23.16 21.32 11.69
N ALA A 295 24.39 21.34 12.23
CA ALA A 295 25.30 20.19 12.28
C ALA A 295 24.87 19.01 13.19
N GLY A 296 23.82 19.17 13.99
CA GLY A 296 23.27 18.14 14.88
C GLY A 296 22.11 17.35 14.29
N HIS A 297 21.61 17.74 13.12
CA HIS A 297 20.51 17.05 12.44
C HIS A 297 21.08 16.28 11.25
N VAL A 298 21.55 15.05 11.52
CA VAL A 298 21.86 14.09 10.45
C VAL A 298 20.54 13.81 9.73
N LEU A 299 20.40 14.33 8.51
CA LEU A 299 19.45 13.73 7.55
C LEU A 299 19.99 12.33 7.28
N LEU A 300 19.30 11.34 7.84
CA LEU A 300 19.72 9.95 7.97
C LEU A 300 19.94 9.33 6.58
N HIS A 301 21.19 9.07 6.25
CA HIS A 301 21.54 8.09 5.23
C HIS A 301 21.50 6.68 5.85
N SER A 302 21.11 5.71 5.04
CA SER A 302 21.05 4.27 5.32
C SER A 302 22.24 3.80 6.17
N THR A 303 21.96 2.98 7.18
CA THR A 303 22.92 2.50 8.21
C THR A 303 24.05 1.60 7.70
N ASN A 304 24.26 1.49 6.39
CA ASN A 304 25.26 0.60 5.79
C ASN A 304 26.33 1.31 4.94
N ASP A 305 26.30 2.64 4.81
CA ASP A 305 27.39 3.39 4.15
C ASP A 305 28.37 3.98 5.18
N PRO A 306 29.69 4.00 4.88
CA PRO A 306 30.69 4.57 5.77
C PRO A 306 30.38 6.06 6.00
N GLN A 307 30.25 6.45 7.27
CA GLN A 307 29.93 7.80 7.73
C GLN A 307 30.61 8.89 6.88
N PRO A 308 29.85 9.71 6.12
CA PRO A 308 30.40 10.96 5.63
C PRO A 308 30.42 11.96 6.79
N THR A 309 31.62 12.40 7.13
CA THR A 309 31.92 13.44 8.12
C THR A 309 31.12 14.73 7.86
N GLN A 310 30.12 14.97 8.70
CA GLN A 310 29.70 16.23 9.35
C GLN A 310 29.74 17.62 8.67
N GLU A 311 30.06 17.80 7.37
CA GLU A 311 30.25 19.15 6.77
C GLU A 311 29.48 19.45 5.47
N PHE A 312 28.59 18.58 5.01
CA PHE A 312 28.02 18.71 3.65
C PHE A 312 26.58 19.24 3.62
N SER A 313 26.44 20.56 3.54
CA SER A 313 25.28 21.16 2.89
C SER A 313 25.73 22.46 2.26
N ASN A 314 25.93 22.46 0.94
CA ASN A 314 26.05 23.65 0.11
C ASN A 314 24.76 23.79 -0.71
N ARG A 315 23.61 24.01 -0.05
CA ARG A 315 22.30 23.94 -0.69
C ARG A 315 21.74 25.31 -1.02
N THR A 316 21.23 25.46 -2.23
CA THR A 316 20.46 26.65 -2.63
C THR A 316 18.99 26.50 -2.23
N ALA A 317 18.22 27.60 -2.28
CA ALA A 317 16.78 27.55 -2.11
C ALA A 317 16.10 26.58 -3.10
N LEU A 318 16.66 26.42 -4.31
CA LEU A 318 16.17 25.48 -5.32
C LEU A 318 16.34 24.01 -4.89
N HIS A 319 17.43 23.67 -4.21
CA HIS A 319 17.61 22.32 -3.64
C HIS A 319 16.53 22.03 -2.60
N PHE A 320 16.26 22.98 -1.70
CA PHE A 320 15.19 22.83 -0.72
C PHE A 320 13.81 22.74 -1.35
N ALA A 321 13.52 23.51 -2.40
CA ALA A 321 12.26 23.42 -3.15
C ALA A 321 12.09 22.05 -3.85
N ALA A 322 13.18 21.48 -4.38
CA ALA A 322 13.17 20.15 -4.98
C ALA A 322 12.87 19.04 -3.94
N MET A 323 13.38 19.19 -2.72
CA MET A 323 13.15 18.27 -1.59
C MET A 323 11.83 18.52 -0.84
N SER A 324 11.17 19.64 -1.11
CA SER A 324 9.99 20.09 -0.35
C SER A 324 8.81 19.13 -0.50
N PRO A 325 7.97 18.97 0.55
CA PRO A 325 6.71 18.24 0.45
C PRO A 325 5.65 18.95 -0.41
N LEU A 326 5.86 20.21 -0.80
CA LEU A 326 4.91 20.97 -1.63
C LEU A 326 4.94 20.47 -3.09
N ALA A 327 3.94 19.68 -3.47
CA ALA A 327 3.78 19.10 -4.81
C ALA A 327 2.77 19.87 -5.69
N GLY A 328 2.65 19.47 -6.95
CA GLY A 328 1.73 20.02 -7.93
C GLY A 328 2.05 21.46 -8.35
N ARG A 329 1.01 22.14 -8.87
CA ARG A 329 1.12 23.49 -9.47
C ARG A 329 1.82 24.50 -8.56
N ASP A 330 1.53 24.44 -7.25
CA ASP A 330 2.11 25.35 -6.28
C ASP A 330 3.61 25.12 -6.07
N GLY A 331 4.02 23.84 -5.97
CA GLY A 331 5.43 23.46 -5.86
C GLY A 331 6.23 23.81 -7.11
N ARG A 332 5.65 23.58 -8.29
CA ARG A 332 6.24 23.99 -9.58
C ARG A 332 6.45 25.50 -9.66
N ASN A 333 5.47 26.29 -9.19
CA ASN A 333 5.56 27.74 -9.23
C ASN A 333 6.71 28.26 -8.36
N VAL A 334 6.95 27.67 -7.18
CA VAL A 334 8.11 27.97 -6.34
C VAL A 334 9.41 27.74 -7.12
N ILE A 335 9.55 26.56 -7.75
CA ILE A 335 10.72 26.19 -8.57
C ILE A 335 10.93 27.18 -9.71
N LYS A 336 9.88 27.52 -10.47
CA LYS A 336 9.95 28.50 -11.57
C LYS A 336 10.42 29.88 -11.12
N VAL A 337 9.93 30.36 -9.99
CA VAL A 337 10.34 31.66 -9.44
C VAL A 337 11.81 31.63 -9.03
N LEU A 338 12.27 30.56 -8.35
CA LEU A 338 13.67 30.42 -7.96
C LEU A 338 14.60 30.33 -9.17
N LEU A 339 14.23 29.59 -10.21
CA LEU A 339 14.98 29.53 -11.47
C LEU A 339 15.05 30.88 -12.20
N LYS A 340 13.98 31.68 -12.16
CA LYS A 340 13.99 33.04 -12.71
C LYS A 340 14.94 33.97 -11.95
N LEU A 341 15.05 33.81 -10.62
CA LEU A 341 15.96 34.60 -9.79
C LEU A 341 17.42 34.15 -9.95
N ASN A 342 17.65 32.84 -10.02
CA ASN A 342 18.97 32.25 -10.15
C ASN A 342 18.94 31.04 -11.09
N PRO A 343 19.06 31.24 -12.42
CA PRO A 343 19.09 30.14 -13.39
C PRO A 343 20.28 29.20 -13.16
N LEU A 344 21.41 29.74 -12.66
CA LEU A 344 22.62 28.96 -12.41
C LEU A 344 22.45 27.97 -11.25
N ALA A 345 21.45 28.15 -10.39
CA ALA A 345 21.17 27.23 -9.29
C ALA A 345 20.88 25.79 -9.77
N ALA A 346 20.38 25.61 -11.01
CA ALA A 346 20.13 24.29 -11.57
C ALA A 346 21.41 23.48 -11.83
N ASN A 347 22.55 24.16 -12.01
CA ASN A 347 23.89 23.57 -12.20
C ASN A 347 24.75 23.61 -10.92
N GLN A 348 24.22 24.09 -9.80
CA GLN A 348 24.96 24.07 -8.54
C GLN A 348 24.72 22.73 -7.87
N ALA A 349 25.81 22.03 -7.56
CA ALA A 349 25.75 20.79 -6.80
C ALA A 349 25.76 21.08 -5.29
N ASP A 350 25.01 20.30 -4.54
CA ASP A 350 25.06 20.35 -3.08
C ASP A 350 26.35 19.71 -2.53
N GLY A 351 26.44 19.58 -1.20
CA GLY A 351 27.60 18.99 -0.56
C GLY A 351 27.86 17.51 -0.93
N TYR A 352 26.86 16.81 -1.47
CA TYR A 352 26.97 15.43 -1.94
C TYR A 352 27.20 15.32 -3.46
N GLY A 353 27.43 16.45 -4.14
CA GLY A 353 27.50 16.49 -5.60
C GLY A 353 26.14 16.39 -6.28
N SER A 354 25.02 16.42 -5.54
CA SER A 354 23.67 16.26 -6.10
C SER A 354 23.16 17.60 -6.62
N LEU A 355 22.79 17.65 -7.91
CA LEU A 355 22.06 18.77 -8.49
C LEU A 355 20.58 18.78 -8.06
N PRO A 356 19.84 19.89 -8.17
CA PRO A 356 18.40 19.93 -7.87
C PRO A 356 17.57 18.88 -8.64
N LEU A 357 17.98 18.53 -9.86
CA LEU A 357 17.32 17.49 -10.64
C LEU A 357 17.49 16.09 -10.01
N HIS A 358 18.61 15.81 -9.34
CA HIS A 358 18.78 14.56 -8.59
C HIS A 358 17.82 14.53 -7.39
N LEU A 359 17.72 15.64 -6.66
CA LEU A 359 16.91 15.73 -5.45
C LEU A 359 15.41 15.65 -5.73
N ILE A 360 14.92 16.27 -6.82
CA ILE A 360 13.51 16.13 -7.19
C ILE A 360 13.19 14.68 -7.61
N CYS A 361 14.12 14.01 -8.28
CA CYS A 361 14.00 12.58 -8.63
C CYS A 361 14.02 11.66 -7.41
N GLN A 362 14.56 12.10 -6.27
CA GLN A 362 14.53 11.36 -5.00
C GLN A 362 13.24 11.63 -4.19
N ASN A 363 12.44 12.61 -4.59
CA ASN A 363 11.27 13.05 -3.84
C ASN A 363 10.01 12.34 -4.33
N ILE A 364 9.51 11.40 -3.53
CA ILE A 364 8.31 10.62 -3.84
C ILE A 364 7.02 11.42 -3.93
N ARG A 365 6.98 12.62 -3.37
CA ARG A 365 5.81 13.49 -3.47
C ARG A 365 5.77 14.23 -4.80
N LYS A 366 6.85 14.17 -5.60
CA LYS A 366 7.03 14.91 -6.85
C LYS A 366 7.35 13.95 -8.00
N LEU A 367 6.32 13.27 -8.51
CA LEU A 367 6.47 12.22 -9.53
C LEU A 367 6.11 12.71 -10.94
N HIS A 368 5.46 13.87 -11.09
CA HIS A 368 5.03 14.39 -12.38
C HIS A 368 6.09 15.27 -13.04
N TRP A 369 6.41 14.98 -14.30
CA TRP A 369 7.38 15.74 -15.08
C TRP A 369 7.00 17.21 -15.21
N THR A 370 5.77 17.51 -15.61
CA THR A 370 5.31 18.89 -15.84
C THR A 370 4.77 19.56 -14.58
N ASN A 371 3.98 18.85 -13.77
CA ASN A 371 3.25 19.44 -12.64
C ASN A 371 4.11 19.72 -11.42
N ASP A 372 5.20 19.00 -11.20
CA ASP A 372 6.05 19.17 -10.01
C ASP A 372 7.29 20.04 -10.24
N GLY A 373 7.51 20.50 -11.48
CA GLY A 373 8.62 21.38 -11.84
C GLY A 373 9.91 20.67 -12.27
N ALA A 374 9.92 19.34 -12.41
CA ALA A 374 11.07 18.59 -12.91
C ALA A 374 11.45 19.03 -14.34
N LYS A 375 10.45 19.22 -15.22
CA LYS A 375 10.63 19.79 -16.56
C LYS A 375 11.30 21.16 -16.51
N ASP A 376 10.88 22.03 -15.60
CA ASP A 376 11.40 23.41 -15.50
C ASP A 376 12.87 23.41 -15.02
N ILE A 377 13.26 22.50 -14.11
CA ILE A 377 14.67 22.32 -13.71
C ILE A 377 15.49 21.77 -14.88
N TYR A 378 14.97 20.76 -15.58
CA TYR A 378 15.64 20.18 -16.74
C TYR A 378 15.82 21.19 -17.88
N THR A 379 14.81 22.00 -18.20
CA THR A 379 14.94 23.02 -19.26
C THR A 379 15.94 24.10 -18.91
N ALA A 380 16.12 24.41 -17.62
CA ALA A 380 17.13 25.36 -17.16
C ALA A 380 18.56 24.79 -17.30
N PHE A 381 18.76 23.50 -17.08
CA PHE A 381 20.06 22.84 -17.24
C PHE A 381 19.91 21.37 -17.73
N PRO A 382 19.80 21.14 -19.05
CA PRO A 382 19.55 19.80 -19.59
C PRO A 382 20.68 18.78 -19.34
N GLU A 383 21.93 19.25 -19.24
CA GLU A 383 23.09 18.42 -18.91
C GLU A 383 23.01 17.81 -17.50
N ALA A 384 22.09 18.29 -16.64
CA ALA A 384 21.81 17.67 -15.36
C ALA A 384 21.34 16.20 -15.48
N ALA A 385 20.71 15.82 -16.60
CA ALA A 385 20.19 14.46 -16.80
C ALA A 385 21.30 13.39 -16.91
N THR A 386 22.53 13.77 -17.30
CA THR A 386 23.69 12.88 -17.38
C THR A 386 24.75 13.18 -16.32
N SER A 387 24.59 14.27 -15.58
CA SER A 387 25.46 14.62 -14.47
C SER A 387 25.41 13.53 -13.40
N ARG A 388 26.54 13.27 -12.74
CA ARG A 388 26.67 12.25 -11.71
C ARG A 388 26.87 12.89 -10.34
N ASP A 389 26.13 12.40 -9.35
CA ASP A 389 26.33 12.76 -7.94
C ASP A 389 27.62 12.13 -7.37
N GLY A 390 27.90 12.36 -6.07
CA GLY A 390 29.05 11.79 -5.38
C GLY A 390 29.12 10.24 -5.38
N PHE A 391 27.99 9.58 -5.64
CA PHE A 391 27.89 8.11 -5.76
C PHE A 391 27.97 7.63 -7.22
N GLY A 392 28.21 8.53 -8.17
CA GLY A 392 28.24 8.22 -9.60
C GLY A 392 26.86 8.09 -10.24
N ARG A 393 25.78 8.36 -9.48
CA ARG A 393 24.40 8.20 -9.92
C ARG A 393 23.95 9.43 -10.69
N ASN A 394 23.27 9.22 -11.82
CA ASN A 394 22.52 10.26 -12.50
C ASN A 394 21.05 10.33 -12.01
N PRO A 395 20.24 11.30 -12.45
CA PRO A 395 18.85 11.41 -12.00
C PRO A 395 17.99 10.15 -12.25
N LEU A 396 18.24 9.37 -13.31
CA LEU A 396 17.53 8.10 -13.55
C LEU A 396 17.83 7.06 -12.46
N HIS A 397 19.07 6.96 -11.98
CA HIS A 397 19.38 6.07 -10.85
C HIS A 397 18.66 6.53 -9.58
N CYS A 398 18.64 7.84 -9.32
CA CYS A 398 18.00 8.42 -8.15
C CYS A 398 16.50 8.09 -8.08
N ILE A 399 15.79 8.24 -9.20
CA ILE A 399 14.36 7.91 -9.26
C ILE A 399 14.11 6.40 -9.24
N SER A 400 14.90 5.59 -9.96
CA SER A 400 14.76 4.12 -9.93
C SER A 400 15.03 3.56 -8.53
N PHE A 401 16.03 4.07 -7.80
CA PHE A 401 16.29 3.66 -6.43
C PHE A 401 15.17 4.08 -5.48
N SER A 402 14.76 5.36 -5.56
CA SER A 402 13.76 5.89 -4.63
C SER A 402 12.43 5.19 -4.84
N PHE A 403 11.93 5.11 -6.08
CA PHE A 403 10.65 4.49 -6.40
C PHE A 403 10.58 3.01 -5.98
N GLY A 404 11.66 2.26 -6.22
CA GLY A 404 11.72 0.84 -5.88
C GLY A 404 11.75 0.53 -4.37
N GLN A 405 12.35 1.39 -3.54
CA GLN A 405 12.35 1.15 -2.09
C GLN A 405 10.94 1.14 -1.50
N TYR A 406 10.01 1.94 -2.02
CA TYR A 406 8.66 2.00 -1.48
C TYR A 406 7.81 0.80 -1.90
N THR A 407 7.96 0.32 -3.14
CA THR A 407 7.26 -0.89 -3.61
C THR A 407 7.66 -2.12 -2.80
N HIS A 408 8.93 -2.21 -2.40
CA HIS A 408 9.47 -3.32 -1.61
C HIS A 408 9.01 -3.30 -0.13
N THR A 409 8.86 -2.11 0.48
CA THR A 409 8.44 -1.99 1.90
C THR A 409 6.95 -2.21 2.16
N ALA A 410 6.11 -2.23 1.11
CA ALA A 410 4.68 -2.52 1.26
C ALA A 410 4.40 -4.02 1.53
N SER A 411 5.37 -4.90 1.27
CA SER A 411 5.23 -6.37 1.32
C SER A 411 5.89 -7.02 2.54
N ALA A 412 6.99 -6.44 3.06
CA ALA A 412 7.71 -6.99 4.20
C ALA A 412 7.21 -6.43 5.55
N ASN A 413 6.81 -7.34 6.45
CA ASN A 413 6.47 -7.08 7.85
C ASN A 413 7.30 -5.95 8.49
N GLY A 414 6.65 -4.83 8.79
CA GLY A 414 6.78 -4.02 10.01
C GLY A 414 8.16 -3.55 10.52
N ASN A 415 9.26 -3.78 9.80
CA ASN A 415 10.57 -3.31 10.22
C ASN A 415 10.74 -1.85 9.83
N HIS A 416 10.83 -1.04 10.88
CA HIS A 416 10.88 0.41 10.85
C HIS A 416 12.06 0.89 10.01
N PHE A 417 11.78 1.45 8.82
CA PHE A 417 12.71 2.39 8.23
C PHE A 417 12.71 3.65 9.09
N HIS A 418 13.77 3.82 9.88
CA HIS A 418 14.10 5.08 10.56
C HIS A 418 14.60 6.11 9.53
N ASN A 419 13.76 6.49 8.57
CA ASN A 419 14.01 7.62 7.70
C ASN A 419 13.06 8.75 8.07
N HIS A 420 13.49 9.61 9.01
CA HIS A 420 12.67 10.68 9.57
C HIS A 420 12.30 11.80 8.57
N THR A 421 12.78 11.76 7.32
CA THR A 421 12.29 12.60 6.20
C THR A 421 10.84 12.29 5.82
N TYR A 422 10.35 11.10 6.17
CA TYR A 422 9.01 10.61 5.87
C TYR A 422 8.29 10.12 7.13
N ALA A 423 8.53 10.77 8.27
CA ALA A 423 7.76 10.52 9.49
C ALA A 423 6.25 10.72 9.18
N GLY A 424 5.51 9.62 9.15
CA GLY A 424 4.05 9.62 8.96
C GLY A 424 3.53 9.21 7.58
N LEU A 425 4.37 8.80 6.62
CA LEU A 425 3.88 8.20 5.37
C LEU A 425 3.88 6.67 5.48
N THR A 426 2.70 6.06 5.41
CA THR A 426 2.52 4.61 5.31
C THR A 426 2.43 4.21 3.83
N ALA A 427 2.67 2.92 3.52
CA ALA A 427 2.46 2.37 2.18
C ALA A 427 1.07 2.74 1.60
N GLU A 428 0.05 2.80 2.45
CA GLU A 428 -1.34 3.19 2.13
C GLU A 428 -1.47 4.65 1.65
N THR A 429 -0.63 5.57 2.16
CA THR A 429 -0.63 6.98 1.72
C THR A 429 0.19 7.23 0.46
N ILE A 430 1.14 6.34 0.14
CA ILE A 430 2.04 6.48 -1.02
C ILE A 430 1.47 5.81 -2.27
N ALA A 431 0.79 4.67 -2.12
CA ALA A 431 0.22 3.94 -3.25
C ALA A 431 -0.73 4.79 -4.14
N PRO A 432 -1.61 5.66 -3.60
CA PRO A 432 -2.45 6.54 -4.40
C PRO A 432 -1.64 7.59 -5.18
N LEU A 433 -0.57 8.14 -4.58
CA LEU A 433 0.29 9.15 -5.21
C LEU A 433 1.06 8.58 -6.42
N VAL A 434 1.42 7.30 -6.36
CA VAL A 434 2.08 6.58 -7.45
C VAL A 434 1.09 6.15 -8.53
N ALA A 435 -0.11 5.72 -8.14
CA ALA A 435 -1.14 5.26 -9.07
C ALA A 435 -1.80 6.39 -9.90
N ASP A 436 -1.78 7.63 -9.40
CA ASP A 436 -2.36 8.81 -10.07
C ASP A 436 -1.48 9.38 -11.20
N VAL A 437 -0.25 8.89 -11.35
CA VAL A 437 0.66 9.34 -12.41
C VAL A 437 0.37 8.58 -13.70
N ALA A 438 -0.26 9.28 -14.65
CA ALA A 438 -0.39 8.76 -16.00
C ALA A 438 1.01 8.47 -16.60
N PRO A 439 1.21 7.36 -17.32
CA PRO A 439 2.53 6.95 -17.81
C PRO A 439 3.25 8.05 -18.60
N ASP A 440 2.50 8.82 -19.38
CA ASP A 440 2.97 9.90 -20.25
C ASP A 440 3.46 11.15 -19.49
N GLU A 441 3.19 11.28 -18.20
CA GLU A 441 3.69 12.36 -17.34
C GLU A 441 4.72 11.89 -16.29
N SER A 442 5.14 10.63 -16.36
CA SER A 442 6.22 10.08 -15.53
C SER A 442 7.55 10.79 -15.79
N ILE A 443 8.25 11.16 -14.72
CA ILE A 443 9.61 11.72 -14.80
C ILE A 443 10.58 10.74 -15.48
N ILE A 444 10.44 9.42 -15.26
CA ILE A 444 11.34 8.41 -15.86
C ILE A 444 11.18 8.44 -17.38
N GLN A 445 9.96 8.26 -17.88
CA GLN A 445 9.70 8.22 -19.32
C GLN A 445 10.15 9.52 -20.00
N LYS A 446 9.85 10.68 -19.41
CA LYS A 446 10.24 11.98 -19.97
C LYS A 446 11.74 12.27 -19.93
N LEU A 447 12.43 11.85 -18.87
CA LEU A 447 13.89 11.95 -18.81
C LEU A 447 14.55 11.05 -19.86
N VAL A 448 14.02 9.86 -20.08
CA VAL A 448 14.52 8.93 -21.10
C VAL A 448 14.24 9.45 -22.51
N GLU A 449 13.04 9.96 -22.79
CA GLU A 449 12.70 10.61 -24.06
C GLU A 449 13.62 11.81 -24.34
N ALA A 450 13.92 12.60 -23.32
CA ALA A 450 14.76 13.79 -23.46
C ALA A 450 16.26 13.45 -23.56
N ASN A 451 16.72 12.42 -22.84
CA ASN A 451 18.12 12.02 -22.81
C ASN A 451 18.30 10.52 -22.49
N GLY A 452 18.09 9.66 -23.50
CA GLY A 452 18.26 8.21 -23.38
C GLY A 452 19.69 7.75 -23.07
N THR A 453 20.71 8.61 -23.22
CA THR A 453 22.10 8.24 -22.86
C THR A 453 22.28 8.04 -21.36
N ALA A 454 21.46 8.68 -20.53
CA ALA A 454 21.51 8.49 -19.08
C ALA A 454 21.20 7.04 -18.67
N ALA A 455 20.42 6.29 -19.47
CA ALA A 455 20.09 4.90 -19.21
C ALA A 455 21.28 3.93 -19.37
N SER A 456 22.32 4.32 -20.11
CA SER A 456 23.51 3.49 -20.37
C SER A 456 24.70 3.81 -19.46
N MET A 457 24.59 4.85 -18.62
CA MET A 457 25.66 5.24 -17.70
C MET A 457 25.58 4.40 -16.42
N PRO A 458 26.66 3.74 -15.99
CA PRO A 458 26.69 3.07 -14.68
C PRO A 458 26.97 4.03 -13.53
N ASP A 459 26.60 3.66 -12.31
CA ASP A 459 27.06 4.34 -11.08
C ASP A 459 28.47 3.89 -10.66
N ASN A 460 28.97 4.34 -9.50
CA ASN A 460 30.30 3.96 -8.99
C ASN A 460 30.41 2.45 -8.68
N SER A 461 29.28 1.76 -8.48
CA SER A 461 29.20 0.30 -8.30
C SER A 461 29.05 -0.45 -9.63
N GLY A 462 29.03 0.25 -10.76
CA GLY A 462 28.84 -0.33 -12.07
C GLY A 462 27.38 -0.74 -12.36
N ARG A 463 26.40 -0.28 -11.56
CA ARG A 463 24.98 -0.57 -11.78
C ARG A 463 24.35 0.46 -12.71
N LEU A 464 23.56 0.00 -13.65
CA LEU A 464 22.68 0.84 -14.50
C LEU A 464 21.32 1.09 -13.82
N PRO A 465 20.52 2.08 -14.25
CA PRO A 465 19.17 2.31 -13.70
C PRO A 465 18.27 1.06 -13.76
N LEU A 466 18.38 0.26 -14.83
CA LEU A 466 17.62 -1.00 -14.96
C LEU A 466 17.95 -2.03 -13.87
N HIS A 467 19.18 -2.03 -13.33
CA HIS A 467 19.56 -2.92 -12.24
C HIS A 467 18.79 -2.58 -10.95
N TYR A 468 18.63 -1.29 -10.65
CA TYR A 468 17.82 -0.84 -9.51
C TYR A 468 16.35 -1.22 -9.68
N ILE A 469 15.83 -1.13 -10.91
CA ILE A 469 14.46 -1.55 -11.20
C ILE A 469 14.30 -3.06 -10.98
N ALA A 470 15.22 -3.86 -11.53
CA ALA A 470 15.16 -5.31 -11.39
C ALA A 470 15.28 -5.77 -9.92
N GLU A 471 16.07 -5.08 -9.10
CA GLU A 471 16.24 -5.40 -7.67
C GLU A 471 15.04 -4.99 -6.81
N LEU A 472 14.47 -3.81 -7.06
CA LEU A 472 13.56 -3.15 -6.12
C LEU A 472 12.09 -3.13 -6.55
N PHE A 473 11.77 -3.30 -7.84
CA PHE A 473 10.39 -3.23 -8.32
C PHE A 473 9.71 -4.59 -8.18
N GLY A 474 8.42 -4.58 -7.84
CA GLY A 474 7.60 -5.79 -7.86
C GLY A 474 7.17 -6.19 -9.28
N GLU A 475 6.97 -5.23 -10.19
CA GLU A 475 6.39 -5.48 -11.53
C GLU A 475 7.16 -4.80 -12.66
N TRP A 476 6.98 -5.31 -13.88
CA TRP A 476 7.44 -4.63 -15.08
C TRP A 476 6.52 -3.44 -15.42
N THR A 477 6.99 -2.23 -15.18
CA THR A 477 6.23 -1.00 -15.47
C THR A 477 6.54 -0.43 -16.86
N PRO A 478 5.67 0.43 -17.41
CA PRO A 478 5.99 1.19 -18.63
C PRO A 478 7.29 2.00 -18.55
N ASP A 479 7.67 2.44 -17.34
CA ASP A 479 8.94 3.13 -17.06
C ASP A 479 10.15 2.19 -17.26
N ALA A 480 10.04 0.95 -16.78
CA ALA A 480 11.07 -0.07 -16.99
C ALA A 480 11.24 -0.39 -18.48
N GLN A 481 10.12 -0.50 -19.21
CA GLN A 481 10.14 -0.67 -20.66
C GLN A 481 10.80 0.50 -21.37
N SER A 482 10.50 1.74 -20.97
CA SER A 482 11.07 2.94 -21.59
C SER A 482 12.60 3.00 -21.41
N ILE A 483 13.12 2.66 -20.22
CA ILE A 483 14.57 2.56 -19.96
C ILE A 483 15.20 1.48 -20.84
N LEU A 484 14.54 0.32 -20.98
CA LEU A 484 15.01 -0.76 -21.84
C LEU A 484 15.02 -0.36 -23.31
N ASP A 485 13.99 0.32 -23.79
CA ASP A 485 13.89 0.79 -25.18
C ASP A 485 15.01 1.79 -25.51
N ALA A 486 15.40 2.63 -24.56
CA ALA A 486 16.51 3.56 -24.72
C ALA A 486 17.88 2.90 -24.68
N HIS A 487 18.06 1.84 -23.87
CA HIS A 487 19.29 1.07 -23.84
C HIS A 487 19.03 -0.45 -23.81
N PRO A 488 18.77 -1.09 -24.97
CA PRO A 488 18.45 -2.52 -25.02
C PRO A 488 19.57 -3.44 -24.52
N ALA A 489 20.83 -2.99 -24.57
CA ALA A 489 21.94 -3.75 -24.02
C ALA A 489 21.95 -3.79 -22.48
N ALA A 490 21.13 -2.97 -21.79
CA ALA A 490 21.06 -2.93 -20.34
C ALA A 490 20.74 -4.30 -19.72
N VAL A 491 19.89 -5.12 -20.36
CA VAL A 491 19.55 -6.49 -19.90
C VAL A 491 20.70 -7.49 -20.01
N GLN A 492 21.77 -7.14 -20.72
CA GLN A 492 22.97 -7.97 -20.90
C GLN A 492 24.18 -7.40 -20.14
N THR A 493 24.11 -6.15 -19.68
CA THR A 493 25.16 -5.53 -18.88
C THR A 493 25.15 -6.13 -17.47
N ARG A 494 26.34 -6.44 -16.95
CA ARG A 494 26.51 -6.91 -15.58
C ARG A 494 26.85 -5.76 -14.65
N SER A 495 26.39 -5.82 -13.41
CA SER A 495 26.77 -4.86 -12.37
C SER A 495 28.28 -4.95 -12.08
N GLY A 496 28.97 -3.82 -12.23
CA GLY A 496 30.44 -3.74 -12.31
C GLY A 496 31.24 -3.80 -11.00
N THR A 497 30.74 -4.40 -9.92
CA THR A 497 31.59 -4.76 -8.78
C THR A 497 32.13 -6.19 -8.98
N SER A 498 33.44 -6.38 -8.77
CA SER A 498 34.13 -7.64 -9.08
C SER A 498 33.62 -8.85 -8.30
N THR A 499 32.83 -8.65 -7.25
CA THR A 499 32.37 -9.71 -6.35
C THR A 499 31.01 -10.29 -6.76
N ASN A 500 30.06 -9.48 -7.23
CA ASN A 500 28.71 -9.95 -7.51
C ASN A 500 28.47 -10.20 -9.01
N ASN A 501 28.97 -9.32 -9.90
CA ASN A 501 28.91 -9.49 -11.36
C ASN A 501 27.53 -9.98 -11.88
N GLN A 502 26.45 -9.34 -11.46
CA GLN A 502 25.06 -9.81 -11.66
C GLN A 502 24.41 -9.18 -12.89
N LEU A 503 23.62 -9.96 -13.63
CA LEU A 503 22.67 -9.43 -14.63
C LEU A 503 21.38 -8.93 -13.95
N PRO A 504 20.56 -8.10 -14.61
CA PRO A 504 19.25 -7.70 -14.09
C PRO A 504 18.37 -8.90 -13.68
N LEU A 505 18.40 -10.01 -14.43
CA LEU A 505 17.66 -11.23 -14.04
C LEU A 505 18.12 -11.82 -12.70
N HIS A 506 19.42 -11.76 -12.39
CA HIS A 506 19.93 -12.24 -11.11
C HIS A 506 19.41 -11.39 -9.96
N MET A 507 19.32 -10.07 -10.15
CA MET A 507 18.80 -9.15 -9.14
C MET A 507 17.29 -9.34 -8.94
N ALA A 508 16.53 -9.48 -10.03
CA ALA A 508 15.10 -9.80 -9.96
C ALA A 508 14.83 -11.13 -9.28
N ALA A 509 15.63 -12.16 -9.58
CA ALA A 509 15.52 -13.45 -8.90
C ALA A 509 15.89 -13.38 -7.41
N SER A 510 16.87 -12.54 -7.04
CA SER A 510 17.27 -12.36 -5.64
C SER A 510 16.27 -11.56 -4.81
N SER A 511 15.31 -10.86 -5.43
CA SER A 511 14.29 -10.06 -4.75
C SER A 511 13.11 -10.95 -4.38
N PRO A 512 12.64 -10.98 -3.11
CA PRO A 512 11.48 -11.78 -2.72
C PRO A 512 10.17 -11.23 -3.30
N ASP A 513 10.10 -9.92 -3.56
CA ASP A 513 8.88 -9.23 -3.99
C ASP A 513 8.70 -9.19 -5.52
N ALA A 514 9.69 -9.68 -6.28
CA ALA A 514 9.60 -9.67 -7.75
C ALA A 514 8.48 -10.60 -8.24
N ARG A 515 7.45 -10.03 -8.88
CA ARG A 515 6.33 -10.75 -9.49
C ARG A 515 6.74 -11.43 -10.79
N PRO A 516 5.99 -12.44 -11.25
CA PRO A 516 6.30 -13.17 -12.48
C PRO A 516 6.40 -12.29 -13.73
N SER A 517 5.67 -11.17 -13.79
CA SER A 517 5.68 -10.23 -14.92
C SER A 517 7.05 -9.55 -15.12
N LEU A 518 7.72 -9.16 -14.04
CA LEU A 518 9.06 -8.59 -14.06
C LEU A 518 10.08 -9.58 -14.63
N ILE A 519 10.07 -10.79 -14.09
CA ILE A 519 10.97 -11.88 -14.49
C ILE A 519 10.73 -12.26 -15.96
N LEU A 520 9.47 -12.39 -16.38
CA LEU A 520 9.08 -12.73 -17.74
C LEU A 520 9.55 -11.69 -18.76
N SER A 521 9.36 -10.40 -18.47
CA SER A 521 9.77 -9.33 -19.39
C SER A 521 11.28 -9.25 -19.57
N ILE A 522 12.05 -9.41 -18.48
CA ILE A 522 13.52 -9.49 -18.55
C ILE A 522 13.95 -10.70 -19.37
N LEU A 523 13.33 -11.87 -19.17
CA LEU A 523 13.64 -13.09 -19.92
C LEU A 523 13.23 -13.03 -21.39
N ASN A 524 12.07 -12.46 -21.72
CA ASN A 524 11.67 -12.24 -23.11
C ASN A 524 12.69 -11.38 -23.86
N SER A 525 13.32 -10.43 -23.15
CA SER A 525 14.35 -9.54 -23.72
C SER A 525 15.74 -10.20 -23.77
N ASN A 526 16.06 -11.08 -22.81
CA ASN A 526 17.31 -11.82 -22.77
C ASN A 526 17.10 -13.27 -22.27
N PRO A 527 16.67 -14.20 -23.14
CA PRO A 527 16.38 -15.59 -22.72
C PRO A 527 17.61 -16.34 -22.21
N ARG A 528 18.80 -15.98 -22.73
CA ARG A 528 20.07 -16.58 -22.32
C ARG A 528 20.47 -16.25 -20.89
N ALA A 529 19.86 -15.23 -20.27
CA ALA A 529 20.19 -14.84 -18.91
C ALA A 529 19.92 -15.99 -17.90
N ALA A 530 18.93 -16.86 -18.16
CA ALA A 530 18.63 -18.00 -17.29
C ALA A 530 19.77 -19.03 -17.17
N SER A 531 20.64 -19.13 -18.19
CA SER A 531 21.74 -20.10 -18.23
C SER A 531 23.10 -19.50 -17.86
N LEU A 532 23.16 -18.23 -17.47
CA LEU A 532 24.40 -17.55 -17.11
C LEU A 532 24.51 -17.47 -15.58
N VAL A 533 25.71 -17.69 -15.06
CA VAL A 533 25.98 -17.55 -13.62
C VAL A 533 26.35 -16.11 -13.24
N ASP A 534 26.12 -15.73 -11.99
CA ASP A 534 26.64 -14.51 -11.36
C ASP A 534 28.16 -14.63 -11.05
N GLY A 535 28.74 -13.60 -10.43
CA GLY A 535 30.16 -13.59 -10.03
C GLY A 535 30.54 -14.63 -8.98
N MET A 536 29.55 -15.21 -8.29
CA MET A 536 29.72 -16.28 -7.30
C MET A 536 29.48 -17.68 -7.90
N GLY A 537 29.20 -17.78 -9.21
CA GLY A 537 28.92 -19.05 -9.88
C GLY A 537 27.48 -19.53 -9.72
N ARG A 538 26.54 -18.67 -9.31
CA ARG A 538 25.13 -19.03 -9.06
C ARG A 538 24.25 -18.69 -10.25
N LEU A 539 23.37 -19.61 -10.65
CA LEU A 539 22.31 -19.34 -11.63
C LEU A 539 21.16 -18.51 -11.01
N PRO A 540 20.35 -17.80 -11.81
CA PRO A 540 19.18 -17.08 -11.31
C PRO A 540 18.22 -17.95 -10.48
N LEU A 541 18.04 -19.22 -10.83
CA LEU A 541 17.19 -20.13 -10.07
C LEU A 541 17.73 -20.42 -8.65
N HIS A 542 19.06 -20.47 -8.47
CA HIS A 542 19.66 -20.58 -7.13
C HIS A 542 19.36 -19.35 -6.28
N LEU A 543 19.45 -18.16 -6.89
CA LEU A 543 19.12 -16.90 -6.21
C LEU A 543 17.63 -16.80 -5.86
N ALA A 544 16.74 -17.28 -6.74
CA ALA A 544 15.30 -17.29 -6.49
C ALA A 544 14.94 -18.12 -5.27
N VAL A 545 15.55 -19.30 -5.12
CA VAL A 545 15.35 -20.18 -3.96
C VAL A 545 15.94 -19.58 -2.68
N ASP A 546 17.09 -18.89 -2.77
CA ASP A 546 17.76 -18.26 -1.63
C ASP A 546 17.14 -16.88 -1.24
N SER A 547 16.32 -16.28 -2.10
CA SER A 547 15.72 -14.95 -1.92
C SER A 547 14.77 -14.82 -0.72
N GLY A 548 14.39 -15.95 -0.11
CA GLY A 548 13.45 -16.00 1.02
C GLY A 548 11.99 -16.23 0.64
N ARG A 549 11.73 -16.65 -0.60
CA ARG A 549 10.41 -17.16 -1.04
C ARG A 549 10.11 -18.49 -0.34
N THR A 550 8.87 -18.65 0.13
CA THR A 550 8.44 -19.82 0.90
C THR A 550 7.88 -20.95 0.04
N THR A 551 7.43 -20.64 -1.18
CA THR A 551 6.78 -21.56 -2.11
C THR A 551 7.42 -21.48 -3.50
N TRP A 552 7.22 -22.52 -4.32
CA TRP A 552 7.61 -22.49 -5.73
C TRP A 552 6.57 -21.71 -6.53
N ASP A 553 6.89 -20.50 -6.94
CA ASP A 553 5.96 -19.62 -7.64
C ASP A 553 6.13 -19.64 -9.16
N ARG A 554 5.21 -18.96 -9.86
CA ARG A 554 5.25 -18.80 -11.31
C ARG A 554 6.48 -18.05 -11.81
N GLY A 555 7.13 -17.23 -10.98
CA GLY A 555 8.40 -16.57 -11.32
C GLY A 555 9.54 -17.59 -11.43
N MET A 556 9.63 -18.51 -10.48
CA MET A 556 10.57 -19.64 -10.53
C MET A 556 10.26 -20.57 -11.70
N ASP A 557 8.98 -20.87 -11.96
CA ASP A 557 8.57 -21.69 -13.10
C ASP A 557 9.01 -21.08 -14.44
N ILE A 558 8.93 -19.75 -14.60
CA ILE A 558 9.40 -19.06 -15.80
C ILE A 558 10.92 -19.16 -15.95
N ILE A 559 11.69 -18.99 -14.86
CA ILE A 559 13.15 -19.15 -14.88
C ILE A 559 13.52 -20.61 -15.21
N TYR A 560 12.87 -21.57 -14.56
CA TYR A 560 13.09 -23.00 -14.76
C TYR A 560 12.73 -23.43 -16.19
N SER A 561 11.58 -22.99 -16.71
CA SER A 561 11.16 -23.28 -18.09
C SER A 561 12.11 -22.68 -19.13
N ALA A 562 12.74 -21.53 -18.84
CA ALA A 562 13.72 -20.92 -19.72
C ALA A 562 15.05 -21.71 -19.76
N TYR A 563 15.44 -22.36 -18.67
CA TYR A 563 16.64 -23.20 -18.61
C TYR A 563 16.44 -24.39 -17.65
N THR A 564 15.78 -25.44 -18.13
CA THR A 564 15.43 -26.63 -17.32
C THR A 564 16.63 -27.34 -16.67
N PRO A 565 17.85 -27.37 -17.26
CA PRO A 565 19.00 -27.96 -16.59
C PRO A 565 19.39 -27.23 -15.28
N ALA A 566 18.96 -25.98 -15.07
CA ALA A 566 19.26 -25.20 -13.86
C ALA A 566 18.96 -25.94 -12.55
N LEU A 567 17.95 -26.81 -12.56
CA LEU A 567 17.55 -27.59 -11.38
C LEU A 567 18.62 -28.60 -10.95
N THR A 568 19.38 -29.15 -11.91
CA THR A 568 20.39 -30.18 -11.67
C THR A 568 21.83 -29.67 -11.75
N THR A 569 22.04 -28.51 -12.37
CA THR A 569 23.36 -27.90 -12.52
C THR A 569 23.82 -27.35 -11.17
N PRO A 570 24.91 -27.86 -10.59
CA PRO A 570 25.47 -27.28 -9.38
C PRO A 570 26.09 -25.92 -9.68
N GLU A 571 26.13 -25.05 -8.66
CA GLU A 571 26.87 -23.78 -8.72
C GLU A 571 28.32 -24.01 -9.16
N GLU A 572 28.86 -23.07 -9.94
CA GLU A 572 30.28 -23.03 -10.33
C GLU A 572 31.18 -22.48 -9.20
N SER A 573 30.72 -22.62 -7.96
CA SER A 573 31.43 -22.25 -6.73
C SER A 573 32.18 -23.46 -6.16
N THR A 574 33.05 -23.24 -5.17
CA THR A 574 33.68 -24.35 -4.42
C THR A 574 32.66 -25.23 -3.70
N ARG A 575 31.47 -24.68 -3.40
CA ARG A 575 30.40 -25.39 -2.69
C ARG A 575 29.68 -26.39 -3.58
N ARG A 576 29.61 -26.14 -4.90
CA ARG A 576 28.86 -26.96 -5.88
C ARG A 576 27.41 -27.26 -5.47
N TRP A 577 26.73 -26.30 -4.86
CA TRP A 577 25.35 -26.47 -4.42
C TRP A 577 24.39 -26.60 -5.60
N THR A 578 23.44 -27.53 -5.49
CA THR A 578 22.25 -27.52 -6.37
C THR A 578 21.17 -26.63 -5.76
N VAL A 579 20.09 -26.35 -6.50
CA VAL A 579 18.92 -25.63 -5.97
C VAL A 579 18.34 -26.25 -4.69
N LEU A 580 18.39 -27.59 -4.54
CA LEU A 580 17.93 -28.26 -3.32
C LEU A 580 18.88 -28.03 -2.13
N HIS A 581 20.19 -27.92 -2.38
CA HIS A 581 21.15 -27.54 -1.33
C HIS A 581 20.91 -26.10 -0.86
N ALA A 582 20.69 -25.17 -1.80
CA ALA A 582 20.35 -23.79 -1.47
C ALA A 582 19.03 -23.70 -0.67
N ALA A 583 17.99 -24.43 -1.08
CA ALA A 583 16.73 -24.51 -0.35
C ALA A 583 16.94 -25.07 1.07
N ALA A 584 17.64 -26.20 1.20
CA ALA A 584 17.90 -26.86 2.48
C ALA A 584 18.71 -25.97 3.44
N ALA A 585 19.64 -25.15 2.91
CA ALA A 585 20.47 -24.23 3.68
C ALA A 585 19.77 -22.92 4.08
N SER A 586 18.74 -22.49 3.35
CA SER A 586 18.12 -21.16 3.55
C SER A 586 17.01 -21.19 4.61
N ARG A 587 17.18 -20.59 5.81
CA ARG A 587 16.15 -20.65 6.88
C ARG A 587 14.77 -20.10 6.50
N SER A 588 14.69 -19.29 5.44
CA SER A 588 13.46 -18.67 4.94
C SER A 588 12.71 -19.54 3.91
N ALA A 589 13.35 -20.55 3.31
CA ALA A 589 12.67 -21.45 2.38
C ALA A 589 11.68 -22.37 3.11
N GLY A 590 10.42 -22.37 2.68
CA GLY A 590 9.33 -23.14 3.28
C GLY A 590 9.33 -24.62 2.89
N CYS A 591 8.56 -25.43 3.62
CA CYS A 591 8.38 -26.86 3.32
C CYS A 591 7.90 -27.11 1.89
N GLU A 592 6.91 -26.33 1.45
CA GLU A 592 6.29 -26.47 0.14
C GLU A 592 7.27 -26.21 -1.01
N LEU A 593 8.20 -25.25 -0.86
CA LEU A 593 9.27 -25.03 -1.85
C LEU A 593 10.17 -26.26 -1.99
N ILE A 594 10.57 -26.87 -0.88
CA ILE A 594 11.42 -28.07 -0.86
C ILE A 594 10.68 -29.26 -1.47
N GLU A 595 9.41 -29.47 -1.10
CA GLU A 595 8.56 -30.53 -1.66
C GLU A 595 8.40 -30.40 -3.17
N ASN A 596 8.14 -29.19 -3.67
CA ASN A 596 8.01 -28.94 -5.10
C ASN A 596 9.32 -29.20 -5.87
N ILE A 597 10.48 -28.79 -5.33
CA ILE A 597 11.79 -29.11 -5.94
C ILE A 597 12.00 -30.62 -6.02
N ILE A 598 11.64 -31.36 -4.96
CA ILE A 598 11.75 -32.82 -4.91
C ILE A 598 10.78 -33.50 -5.87
N HIS A 599 9.54 -33.01 -5.99
CA HIS A 599 8.58 -33.50 -6.96
C HIS A 599 9.07 -33.34 -8.41
N LEU A 600 9.78 -32.25 -8.71
CA LEU A 600 10.40 -32.04 -10.02
C LEU A 600 11.61 -32.95 -10.25
N ALA A 601 12.45 -33.17 -9.22
CA ALA A 601 13.64 -34.01 -9.33
C ALA A 601 14.04 -34.66 -7.99
N ALA A 602 13.47 -35.82 -7.69
CA ALA A 602 13.73 -36.55 -6.44
C ALA A 602 15.20 -37.01 -6.30
N ASN A 603 15.89 -37.21 -7.42
CA ASN A 603 17.30 -37.60 -7.43
C ASN A 603 18.24 -36.54 -6.84
N LEU A 604 17.80 -35.29 -6.67
CA LEU A 604 18.60 -34.23 -6.06
C LEU A 604 18.91 -34.49 -4.59
N ALA A 605 18.06 -35.25 -3.88
CA ALA A 605 18.28 -35.60 -2.48
C ALA A 605 19.56 -36.44 -2.28
N SER A 606 19.95 -37.19 -3.31
CA SER A 606 21.09 -38.13 -3.29
C SER A 606 22.36 -37.56 -3.92
N ILE A 607 22.41 -36.26 -4.25
CA ILE A 607 23.60 -35.61 -4.81
C ILE A 607 24.38 -34.95 -3.68
N PRO A 608 25.67 -35.27 -3.48
CA PRO A 608 26.51 -34.56 -2.53
C PRO A 608 27.07 -33.26 -3.13
N ASP A 609 27.26 -32.27 -2.27
CA ASP A 609 27.93 -31.02 -2.58
C ASP A 609 29.47 -31.17 -2.65
N GLY A 610 30.20 -30.04 -2.76
CA GLY A 610 31.67 -30.02 -2.80
C GLY A 610 32.35 -30.57 -1.54
N ASP A 611 31.69 -30.52 -0.39
CA ASP A 611 32.16 -31.03 0.91
C ASP A 611 31.60 -32.44 1.22
N GLY A 612 30.99 -33.10 0.24
CA GLY A 612 30.36 -34.41 0.42
C GLY A 612 29.05 -34.35 1.23
N LYS A 613 28.51 -33.16 1.52
CA LYS A 613 27.27 -33.01 2.28
C LYS A 613 26.08 -33.13 1.35
N TYR A 614 25.09 -33.89 1.79
CA TYR A 614 23.80 -34.03 1.10
C TYR A 614 22.82 -32.95 1.58
N PRO A 615 21.74 -32.64 0.85
CA PRO A 615 20.74 -31.66 1.29
C PRO A 615 20.19 -31.93 2.69
N LEU A 616 20.05 -33.21 3.08
CA LEU A 616 19.64 -33.61 4.42
C LEU A 616 20.63 -33.15 5.51
N HIS A 617 21.94 -33.19 5.25
CA HIS A 617 22.95 -32.69 6.18
C HIS A 617 22.82 -31.17 6.40
N LEU A 618 22.55 -30.42 5.32
CA LEU A 618 22.37 -28.97 5.38
C LEU A 618 21.07 -28.59 6.09
N ALA A 619 19.98 -29.31 5.84
CA ALA A 619 18.70 -29.09 6.52
C ALA A 619 18.79 -29.35 8.04
N CYS A 620 19.58 -30.36 8.45
CA CYS A 620 19.87 -30.62 9.86
C CYS A 620 20.79 -29.56 10.49
N THR A 621 21.73 -29.01 9.72
CA THR A 621 22.64 -27.94 10.19
C THR A 621 21.88 -26.64 10.49
N THR A 622 20.87 -26.33 9.69
CA THR A 622 20.07 -25.09 9.82
C THR A 622 18.99 -25.16 10.90
N ASN A 623 18.87 -26.30 11.59
CA ASN A 623 17.89 -26.58 12.65
C ASN A 623 16.43 -26.36 12.21
N ARG A 624 16.11 -26.80 10.99
CA ARG A 624 14.74 -26.79 10.45
C ARG A 624 13.85 -27.79 11.19
N SER A 625 12.55 -27.50 11.26
CA SER A 625 11.58 -28.45 11.82
C SER A 625 11.40 -29.67 10.91
N TRP A 626 11.09 -30.83 11.51
CA TRP A 626 11.00 -32.09 10.78
C TRP A 626 9.93 -32.05 9.66
N THR A 627 8.72 -31.61 10.01
CA THR A 627 7.57 -31.51 9.09
C THR A 627 7.55 -30.16 8.39
N GLU A 628 7.37 -29.07 9.13
CA GLU A 628 7.19 -27.72 8.57
C GLU A 628 8.46 -27.12 7.93
N GLY A 629 9.62 -27.75 8.14
CA GLY A 629 10.90 -27.32 7.62
C GLY A 629 11.39 -28.10 6.40
N GLY A 630 10.59 -29.04 5.87
CA GLY A 630 10.90 -29.81 4.66
C GLY A 630 11.91 -30.95 4.84
N ILE A 631 12.37 -31.24 6.06
CA ILE A 631 13.32 -32.34 6.32
C ILE A 631 12.68 -33.69 5.97
N GLN A 632 11.41 -33.88 6.36
CA GLN A 632 10.67 -35.10 6.05
C GLN A 632 10.61 -35.35 4.54
N ALA A 633 10.33 -34.32 3.73
CA ALA A 633 10.25 -34.46 2.28
C ALA A 633 11.60 -34.91 1.67
N ILE A 634 12.72 -34.34 2.14
CA ILE A 634 14.07 -34.75 1.70
C ILE A 634 14.35 -36.20 2.09
N PHE A 635 13.98 -36.60 3.31
CA PHE A 635 14.16 -37.96 3.79
C PHE A 635 13.28 -38.97 3.05
N ASP A 636 12.01 -38.65 2.81
CA ASP A 636 11.07 -39.52 2.10
C ASP A 636 11.46 -39.72 0.62
N ALA A 637 12.14 -38.73 0.02
CA ALA A 637 12.68 -38.82 -1.34
C ALA A 637 13.81 -39.86 -1.46
N ASP A 638 14.74 -39.88 -0.49
CA ASP A 638 15.77 -40.92 -0.38
C ASP A 638 16.15 -41.19 1.08
N PRO A 639 15.53 -42.20 1.72
CA PRO A 639 15.83 -42.55 3.11
C PRO A 639 17.26 -43.04 3.33
N SER A 640 17.96 -43.47 2.27
CA SER A 640 19.32 -44.00 2.38
C SER A 640 20.33 -42.91 2.76
N VAL A 641 20.05 -41.65 2.43
CA VAL A 641 20.91 -40.48 2.72
C VAL A 641 21.10 -40.26 4.22
N ALA A 642 20.15 -40.69 5.06
CA ALA A 642 20.28 -40.65 6.52
C ALA A 642 21.45 -41.50 7.06
N LEU A 643 21.97 -42.43 6.26
CA LEU A 643 23.06 -43.34 6.60
C LEU A 643 24.36 -43.04 5.85
N LEU A 644 24.39 -42.00 5.01
CA LEU A 644 25.57 -41.60 4.26
C LEU A 644 26.41 -40.60 5.07
N GLU A 645 27.71 -40.83 5.09
CA GLU A 645 28.69 -39.96 5.77
C GLU A 645 29.14 -38.84 4.81
N ASP A 646 29.26 -37.61 5.31
CA ASP A 646 29.88 -36.50 4.57
C ASP A 646 31.42 -36.67 4.48
N ALA A 647 32.13 -35.73 3.83
CA ALA A 647 33.59 -35.83 3.71
C ALA A 647 34.35 -35.81 5.05
N TYR A 648 33.69 -35.40 6.13
CA TYR A 648 34.21 -35.37 7.50
C TYR A 648 33.82 -36.62 8.31
N GLY A 649 33.10 -37.57 7.71
CA GLY A 649 32.64 -38.79 8.38
C GLY A 649 31.38 -38.59 9.24
N LEU A 650 30.68 -37.47 9.09
CA LEU A 650 29.48 -37.15 9.87
C LEU A 650 28.22 -37.61 9.12
N LEU A 651 27.28 -38.20 9.87
CA LEU A 651 25.93 -38.51 9.39
C LEU A 651 25.02 -37.27 9.58
N PRO A 652 23.88 -37.17 8.89
CA PRO A 652 22.91 -36.09 9.12
C PRO A 652 22.44 -36.03 10.58
N PHE A 653 22.38 -37.18 11.25
CA PHE A 653 22.05 -37.24 12.67
C PHE A 653 23.15 -36.63 13.57
N HIS A 654 24.43 -36.80 13.20
CA HIS A 654 25.53 -36.16 13.92
C HIS A 654 25.48 -34.64 13.75
N THR A 655 25.18 -34.13 12.54
CA THR A 655 25.07 -32.69 12.30
C THR A 655 23.88 -32.06 13.04
N ALA A 656 22.73 -32.75 13.10
CA ALA A 656 21.58 -32.34 13.90
C ALA A 656 21.90 -32.27 15.41
N ALA A 657 22.66 -33.24 15.92
CA ALA A 657 23.07 -33.25 17.33
C ALA A 657 24.01 -32.08 17.65
N LEU A 658 24.96 -31.77 16.75
CA LEU A 658 25.90 -30.66 16.92
C LEU A 658 25.20 -29.29 16.88
N SER A 659 24.30 -29.07 15.91
CA SER A 659 23.59 -27.78 15.77
C SER A 659 22.66 -27.46 16.96
N SER A 660 22.14 -28.49 17.64
CA SER A 660 21.30 -28.31 18.83
C SER A 660 22.05 -27.72 20.04
N THR A 661 23.38 -27.84 20.08
CA THR A 661 24.21 -27.40 21.22
C THR A 661 24.64 -25.93 21.17
N GLU A 662 24.61 -25.29 19.99
CA GLU A 662 25.03 -23.89 19.80
C GLU A 662 23.96 -22.85 20.23
N THR A 663 22.75 -23.28 20.60
CA THR A 663 21.64 -22.35 20.92
C THR A 663 21.66 -21.80 22.36
N GLN A 664 22.73 -22.05 23.12
CA GLN A 664 23.00 -21.39 24.40
C GLN A 664 24.32 -20.61 24.33
N GLU A 665 24.33 -19.47 23.63
CA GLU A 665 25.02 -18.23 24.04
C GLU A 665 24.98 -17.19 22.91
N ASP A 666 24.50 -15.99 23.25
CA ASP A 666 24.69 -14.78 22.44
C ASP A 666 26.20 -14.49 22.29
N ALA A 667 26.72 -14.44 21.06
CA ALA A 667 28.03 -13.82 20.76
C ALA A 667 28.06 -13.43 19.26
N ALA A 668 28.08 -12.15 18.86
CA ALA A 668 29.13 -11.16 19.10
C ALA A 668 30.55 -11.74 18.94
N SER A 669 31.05 -11.68 17.70
CA SER A 669 32.47 -11.64 17.31
C SER A 669 33.44 -12.60 18.01
N VAL A 670 33.74 -13.76 17.43
CA VAL A 670 35.10 -14.33 17.53
C VAL A 670 35.46 -15.08 16.24
N ASP A 671 36.49 -14.56 15.58
CA ASP A 671 37.33 -15.22 14.59
C ASP A 671 38.06 -16.39 15.29
N THR A 672 37.68 -17.64 15.03
CA THR A 672 38.48 -18.79 15.48
C THR A 672 38.62 -19.83 14.37
N THR A 673 39.89 -20.14 14.12
CA THR A 673 40.43 -21.00 13.10
C THR A 673 40.08 -22.47 13.34
N TYR A 674 39.88 -23.17 12.23
CA TYR A 674 39.36 -24.53 12.05
C TYR A 674 40.20 -25.69 12.64
N ASP A 675 41.15 -25.44 13.55
CA ASP A 675 42.16 -26.43 13.97
C ASP A 675 42.03 -26.93 15.43
N ASP A 676 41.20 -26.33 16.29
CA ASP A 676 41.23 -26.66 17.74
C ASP A 676 40.17 -27.68 18.23
N ILE A 677 39.31 -28.22 17.35
CA ILE A 677 38.25 -29.18 17.76
C ILE A 677 38.72 -30.66 17.64
N LEU A 678 39.95 -30.94 17.22
CA LEU A 678 40.45 -32.31 17.03
C LEU A 678 41.15 -32.94 18.27
N SER A 679 40.77 -32.55 19.50
CA SER A 679 41.39 -33.12 20.71
C SER A 679 40.39 -33.47 21.83
N LEU A 680 39.35 -34.23 21.51
CA LEU A 680 38.59 -34.98 22.52
C LEU A 680 38.46 -36.44 22.09
N GLU A 681 39.23 -37.29 22.76
CA GLU A 681 39.14 -38.75 22.70
C GLU A 681 37.72 -39.22 23.09
N VAL A 682 36.87 -39.50 22.10
CA VAL A 682 35.61 -40.23 22.32
C VAL A 682 35.49 -41.38 21.31
N LEU A 683 36.42 -42.32 21.38
CA LEU A 683 36.49 -43.51 20.52
C LEU A 683 35.83 -44.81 21.03
N PRO A 684 34.86 -44.82 21.99
CA PRO A 684 33.97 -45.99 22.14
C PRO A 684 32.48 -45.74 21.83
N THR A 685 32.02 -44.51 21.59
CA THR A 685 30.58 -44.21 21.47
C THR A 685 30.01 -44.36 20.06
N ILE A 686 30.84 -44.27 19.02
CA ILE A 686 30.40 -44.32 17.61
C ILE A 686 29.91 -45.72 17.21
N SER A 687 30.53 -46.78 17.74
CA SER A 687 30.10 -48.17 17.48
C SER A 687 28.76 -48.50 18.16
N THR A 688 28.55 -47.95 19.36
CA THR A 688 27.30 -48.14 20.11
C THR A 688 26.12 -47.35 19.55
N MET A 689 26.34 -46.17 18.95
CA MET A 689 25.27 -45.43 18.25
C MET A 689 24.87 -46.08 16.91
N LYS A 690 25.82 -46.66 16.16
CA LYS A 690 25.50 -47.40 14.91
C LYS A 690 24.54 -48.59 15.17
N ILE A 691 24.64 -49.25 16.34
CA ILE A 691 23.77 -50.38 16.71
C ILE A 691 22.41 -49.89 17.28
N ALA A 692 22.40 -48.78 18.04
CA ALA A 692 21.18 -48.23 18.61
C ALA A 692 20.25 -47.59 17.54
N CYS A 693 20.81 -46.88 16.55
CA CYS A 693 20.04 -46.27 15.46
C CYS A 693 19.46 -47.31 14.48
N ALA A 694 20.19 -48.39 14.17
CA ALA A 694 19.66 -49.51 13.39
C ALA A 694 18.48 -50.20 14.11
N SER A 695 18.50 -50.24 15.46
CA SER A 695 17.45 -50.85 16.27
C SER A 695 16.18 -49.98 16.36
N LEU A 696 16.33 -48.65 16.40
CA LEU A 696 15.22 -47.69 16.41
C LEU A 696 14.56 -47.55 15.02
N LEU A 697 15.32 -47.65 13.93
CA LEU A 697 14.75 -47.70 12.57
C LEU A 697 14.03 -49.04 12.28
N LEU A 698 14.54 -50.17 12.75
CA LEU A 698 13.82 -51.45 12.64
C LEU A 698 12.52 -51.44 13.44
N ALA A 699 12.44 -50.71 14.57
CA ALA A 699 11.22 -50.53 15.34
C ALA A 699 10.18 -49.63 14.63
N ALA A 700 10.63 -48.60 13.90
CA ALA A 700 9.75 -47.75 13.09
C ALA A 700 9.20 -48.46 11.83
N ILE A 701 10.01 -49.32 11.20
CA ILE A 701 9.59 -50.14 10.04
C ILE A 701 8.64 -51.27 10.48
N SER A 702 8.77 -51.77 11.72
CA SER A 702 7.90 -52.83 12.26
C SER A 702 6.60 -52.31 12.91
N GLY A 703 6.54 -51.04 13.29
CA GLY A 703 5.29 -50.37 13.71
C GLY A 703 4.30 -50.13 12.56
N ALA A 704 4.77 -50.11 11.31
CA ALA A 704 3.99 -49.83 10.11
C ALA A 704 3.27 -51.07 9.50
N GLN A 705 3.37 -52.26 10.11
CA GLN A 705 2.74 -53.50 9.62
C GLN A 705 1.60 -54.05 10.51
N ALA A 706 1.14 -53.32 11.53
CA ALA A 706 0.14 -53.82 12.48
C ALA A 706 -1.20 -53.06 12.43
N PHE A 707 -1.77 -52.78 11.25
CA PHE A 707 -3.21 -52.49 11.10
C PHE A 707 -3.72 -52.95 9.71
N THR A 708 -3.76 -54.27 9.49
CA THR A 708 -4.58 -54.86 8.42
C THR A 708 -5.58 -55.88 8.99
N SER A 709 -6.86 -55.49 8.87
CA SER A 709 -8.11 -56.27 8.72
C SER A 709 -8.44 -57.48 9.63
N ALA A 710 -9.45 -57.27 10.50
CA ALA A 710 -10.61 -58.16 10.58
C ALA A 710 -11.89 -57.32 10.89
N PRO A 711 -13.06 -57.67 10.31
CA PRO A 711 -14.08 -56.69 9.95
C PRO A 711 -15.10 -56.43 11.06
N ARG A 712 -15.37 -55.15 11.34
CA ARG A 712 -16.64 -54.65 11.88
C ARG A 712 -17.26 -53.74 10.83
N PRO A 713 -18.59 -53.67 10.72
CA PRO A 713 -19.27 -53.26 9.50
C PRO A 713 -18.97 -51.80 9.22
N VAL A 714 -18.02 -51.59 8.32
CA VAL A 714 -17.99 -50.41 7.49
C VAL A 714 -19.25 -50.54 6.67
N THR A 715 -20.27 -49.74 6.98
CA THR A 715 -21.19 -49.30 5.93
C THR A 715 -20.29 -48.77 4.85
N SER A 716 -20.13 -49.56 3.81
CA SER A 716 -19.52 -49.17 2.56
C SER A 716 -20.23 -47.91 2.10
N THR A 717 -19.65 -46.75 2.35
CA THR A 717 -19.75 -45.67 1.37
C THR A 717 -18.73 -46.03 0.32
N THR A 718 -19.14 -46.93 -0.58
CA THR A 718 -18.73 -46.82 -1.97
C THR A 718 -18.67 -45.32 -2.30
N ALA A 719 -17.56 -44.82 -2.85
CA ALA A 719 -17.63 -43.58 -3.61
C ALA A 719 -18.84 -43.74 -4.54
N LEU A 720 -19.91 -42.99 -4.28
CA LEU A 720 -21.13 -43.06 -5.05
C LEU A 720 -20.76 -42.46 -6.39
N SER A 721 -20.30 -43.29 -7.32
CA SER A 721 -20.10 -42.88 -8.71
C SER A 721 -21.46 -42.39 -9.19
N VAL A 722 -21.59 -41.08 -9.40
CA VAL A 722 -22.84 -40.46 -9.85
C VAL A 722 -23.22 -41.09 -11.18
N LYS A 723 -24.40 -41.71 -11.24
CA LYS A 723 -24.92 -42.26 -12.50
C LYS A 723 -25.76 -41.20 -13.18
N LYS A 724 -25.82 -41.27 -14.51
CA LYS A 724 -26.74 -40.43 -15.31
C LYS A 724 -28.19 -40.52 -14.82
N SER A 725 -28.65 -41.69 -14.39
CA SER A 725 -29.98 -41.88 -13.81
C SER A 725 -30.22 -41.08 -12.53
N ASP A 726 -29.17 -40.83 -11.75
CA ASP A 726 -29.26 -40.06 -10.50
C ASP A 726 -29.42 -38.57 -10.82
N LEU A 727 -28.69 -38.08 -11.83
CA LEU A 727 -28.85 -36.71 -12.36
C LEU A 727 -30.24 -36.50 -12.99
N ASP A 728 -30.72 -37.44 -13.81
CA ASP A 728 -32.06 -37.37 -14.42
C ASP A 728 -33.16 -37.36 -13.33
N GLY A 729 -32.97 -38.14 -12.27
CA GLY A 729 -33.85 -38.19 -11.10
C GLY A 729 -33.84 -36.88 -10.31
N ALA A 730 -32.67 -36.35 -9.98
CA ALA A 730 -32.50 -35.07 -9.30
C ALA A 730 -33.15 -33.93 -10.10
N GLN A 731 -32.92 -33.89 -11.40
CA GLN A 731 -33.53 -32.91 -12.30
C GLN A 731 -35.07 -33.00 -12.29
N SER A 732 -35.62 -34.21 -12.32
CA SER A 732 -37.07 -34.43 -12.29
C SER A 732 -37.69 -33.95 -10.97
N MET A 733 -36.99 -34.15 -9.84
CA MET A 733 -37.43 -33.68 -8.53
C MET A 733 -37.38 -32.15 -8.42
N ILE A 734 -36.30 -31.54 -8.92
CA ILE A 734 -36.16 -30.07 -9.02
C ILE A 734 -37.26 -29.47 -9.90
N ASP A 735 -37.54 -30.06 -11.06
CA ASP A 735 -38.64 -29.65 -11.94
C ASP A 735 -40.01 -29.70 -11.22
N GLY A 736 -40.20 -30.71 -10.36
CA GLY A 736 -41.38 -30.83 -9.50
C GLY A 736 -41.49 -29.67 -8.49
N ILE A 737 -40.41 -29.38 -7.77
CA ILE A 737 -40.33 -28.27 -6.80
C ILE A 737 -40.61 -26.93 -7.50
N LEU A 738 -40.01 -26.71 -8.68
CA LEU A 738 -40.18 -25.50 -9.48
C LEU A 738 -41.63 -25.30 -9.91
N LYS A 739 -42.30 -26.33 -10.43
CA LYS A 739 -43.71 -26.28 -10.85
C LYS A 739 -44.67 -26.09 -9.68
N GLU A 740 -44.36 -26.65 -8.51
CA GLU A 740 -45.22 -26.54 -7.34
C GLU A 740 -45.11 -25.16 -6.67
N LYS A 741 -43.88 -24.65 -6.51
CA LYS A 741 -43.59 -23.50 -5.64
C LYS A 741 -43.20 -22.21 -6.37
N ASN A 742 -42.95 -22.27 -7.68
CA ASN A 742 -42.49 -21.14 -8.49
C ASN A 742 -41.24 -20.43 -7.90
N CYS A 743 -40.33 -21.22 -7.33
CA CYS A 743 -39.12 -20.73 -6.64
C CYS A 743 -37.89 -20.63 -7.56
N GLY A 744 -38.07 -20.69 -8.89
CA GLY A 744 -36.97 -20.55 -9.85
C GLY A 744 -36.10 -19.30 -9.65
N PRO A 745 -36.66 -18.11 -9.37
CA PRO A 745 -35.84 -16.92 -9.18
C PRO A 745 -34.83 -17.03 -8.04
N VAL A 746 -35.19 -17.70 -6.93
CA VAL A 746 -34.28 -17.84 -5.80
C VAL A 746 -33.20 -18.89 -6.06
N PHE A 747 -33.44 -19.89 -6.91
CA PHE A 747 -32.42 -20.84 -7.33
C PHE A 747 -31.40 -20.23 -8.30
N VAL A 748 -31.85 -19.37 -9.21
CA VAL A 748 -30.94 -18.57 -10.06
C VAL A 748 -30.04 -17.69 -9.18
N ARG A 749 -30.60 -17.04 -8.16
CA ARG A 749 -29.82 -16.26 -7.20
C ARG A 749 -28.85 -17.15 -6.40
N LEU A 750 -29.29 -18.31 -5.89
CA LEU A 750 -28.41 -19.21 -5.14
C LEU A 750 -27.19 -19.64 -5.98
N ALA A 751 -27.41 -20.05 -7.22
CA ALA A 751 -26.33 -20.46 -8.12
C ALA A 751 -25.40 -19.30 -8.49
N TRP A 752 -25.95 -18.10 -8.74
CA TRP A 752 -25.16 -16.88 -8.96
C TRP A 752 -24.25 -16.57 -7.77
N HIS A 753 -24.78 -16.65 -6.55
CA HIS A 753 -24.03 -16.30 -5.35
C HIS A 753 -22.94 -17.34 -5.01
N ASP A 754 -23.17 -18.62 -5.30
CA ASP A 754 -22.13 -19.67 -5.19
C ASP A 754 -21.01 -19.42 -6.22
N SER A 755 -21.36 -19.29 -7.50
CA SER A 755 -20.40 -19.04 -8.59
C SER A 755 -19.68 -17.69 -8.51
N GLY A 756 -20.36 -16.66 -8.00
CA GLY A 756 -19.93 -15.26 -8.02
C GLY A 756 -18.73 -14.95 -7.13
N THR A 757 -18.33 -15.90 -6.27
CA THR A 757 -17.16 -15.74 -5.40
C THR A 757 -15.83 -16.00 -6.11
N PHE A 758 -15.85 -16.55 -7.32
CA PHE A 758 -14.64 -16.92 -8.06
C PHE A 758 -13.71 -15.72 -8.31
N ASP A 759 -12.42 -15.96 -8.13
CA ASP A 759 -11.35 -15.03 -8.47
C ASP A 759 -10.27 -15.70 -9.30
N VAL A 760 -10.15 -15.29 -10.57
CA VAL A 760 -9.14 -15.80 -11.51
C VAL A 760 -7.71 -15.45 -11.09
N ASN A 761 -7.54 -14.45 -10.20
CA ASN A 761 -6.24 -14.00 -9.72
C ASN A 761 -5.73 -14.83 -8.53
N ILE A 762 -6.56 -15.69 -7.93
CA ILE A 762 -6.15 -16.63 -6.88
C ILE A 762 -5.58 -17.88 -7.55
N ASP A 763 -4.25 -17.93 -7.66
CA ASP A 763 -3.48 -19.06 -8.20
C ASP A 763 -3.11 -20.04 -7.07
N GLU A 764 -4.11 -20.47 -6.29
CA GLU A 764 -3.98 -21.46 -5.21
C GLU A 764 -4.74 -22.74 -5.55
N ALA A 765 -4.37 -23.86 -4.93
CA ALA A 765 -5.03 -25.14 -5.18
C ALA A 765 -6.55 -25.06 -4.90
N TRP A 766 -7.33 -25.74 -5.74
CA TRP A 766 -8.78 -25.91 -5.52
C TRP A 766 -9.03 -26.40 -4.08
N PRO A 767 -9.98 -25.82 -3.33
CA PRO A 767 -11.05 -24.92 -3.76
C PRO A 767 -10.85 -23.41 -3.49
N LYS A 768 -9.64 -22.94 -3.17
CA LYS A 768 -9.43 -21.59 -2.60
C LYS A 768 -9.83 -20.41 -3.50
N ALA A 769 -9.82 -20.59 -4.82
CA ALA A 769 -10.24 -19.56 -5.76
C ALA A 769 -11.76 -19.27 -5.73
N GLY A 770 -12.55 -20.02 -4.96
CA GLY A 770 -14.01 -19.87 -4.90
C GLY A 770 -14.70 -20.40 -6.15
N GLY A 771 -15.96 -20.02 -6.37
CA GLY A 771 -16.75 -20.38 -7.55
C GLY A 771 -17.83 -21.43 -7.26
N ALA A 772 -18.29 -22.14 -8.29
CA ALA A 772 -19.42 -23.07 -8.20
C ALA A 772 -19.03 -24.39 -7.50
N ILE A 773 -18.71 -24.33 -6.21
CA ILE A 773 -18.20 -25.43 -5.39
C ILE A 773 -19.15 -25.81 -4.25
N GLY A 774 -20.32 -25.17 -4.16
CA GLY A 774 -21.32 -25.43 -3.13
C GLY A 774 -20.90 -24.98 -1.73
N SER A 775 -19.87 -24.14 -1.59
CA SER A 775 -19.36 -23.65 -0.29
C SER A 775 -20.36 -22.73 0.41
N ILE A 776 -21.26 -22.08 -0.34
CA ILE A 776 -22.31 -21.19 0.19
C ILE A 776 -23.21 -21.85 1.25
N ARG A 777 -23.23 -23.19 1.36
CA ARG A 777 -24.01 -23.90 2.38
C ARG A 777 -23.43 -23.85 3.79
N PHE A 778 -22.15 -23.50 3.93
CA PHE A 778 -21.49 -23.40 5.22
C PHE A 778 -21.76 -22.06 5.91
N GLU A 779 -21.70 -22.06 7.25
CA GLU A 779 -22.00 -20.88 8.07
C GLU A 779 -21.20 -19.62 7.72
N PRO A 780 -19.89 -19.66 7.39
CA PRO A 780 -19.14 -18.45 7.05
C PRO A 780 -19.76 -17.72 5.85
N GLU A 781 -20.00 -18.45 4.76
CA GLU A 781 -20.45 -17.85 3.51
C GLU A 781 -21.95 -17.58 3.47
N ILE A 782 -22.79 -18.45 4.04
CA ILE A 782 -24.25 -18.22 4.05
C ILE A 782 -24.65 -16.98 4.87
N ASN A 783 -23.80 -16.59 5.82
CA ASN A 783 -24.02 -15.43 6.71
C ASN A 783 -23.45 -14.12 6.14
N HIS A 784 -22.80 -14.15 4.97
CA HIS A 784 -22.44 -12.92 4.25
C HIS A 784 -23.70 -12.08 3.97
N GLY A 785 -23.58 -10.75 4.11
CA GLY A 785 -24.70 -9.82 3.96
C GLY A 785 -25.43 -9.96 2.63
N ALA A 786 -24.68 -10.15 1.54
CA ALA A 786 -25.24 -10.37 0.20
C ALA A 786 -26.04 -11.68 0.07
N ASN A 787 -25.78 -12.69 0.91
CA ASN A 787 -26.40 -14.02 0.86
C ASN A 787 -27.69 -14.13 1.70
N ALA A 788 -28.13 -13.01 2.29
CA ALA A 788 -29.36 -12.95 3.09
C ALA A 788 -30.58 -13.57 2.36
N GLY A 789 -31.22 -14.52 3.04
CA GLY A 789 -32.40 -15.26 2.58
C GLY A 789 -32.13 -16.53 1.76
N LEU A 790 -30.87 -16.84 1.40
CA LEU A 790 -30.53 -18.03 0.59
C LEU A 790 -30.58 -19.35 1.37
N ALA A 791 -30.49 -19.32 2.71
CA ALA A 791 -30.67 -20.53 3.54
C ALA A 791 -32.02 -21.22 3.29
N GLY A 792 -33.06 -20.44 2.97
CA GLY A 792 -34.37 -20.98 2.58
C GLY A 792 -34.34 -21.74 1.25
N ALA A 793 -33.50 -21.33 0.29
CA ALA A 793 -33.35 -22.00 -1.00
C ALA A 793 -32.60 -23.32 -0.85
N ILE A 794 -31.52 -23.35 -0.04
CA ILE A 794 -30.79 -24.57 0.28
C ILE A 794 -31.72 -25.59 0.94
N LYS A 795 -32.53 -25.15 1.91
CA LYS A 795 -33.54 -26.01 2.57
C LYS A 795 -34.56 -26.61 1.61
N LEU A 796 -34.90 -25.94 0.51
CA LEU A 796 -35.80 -26.48 -0.51
C LEU A 796 -35.13 -27.58 -1.36
N LEU A 797 -33.81 -27.56 -1.47
CA LEU A 797 -33.01 -28.51 -2.25
C LEU A 797 -32.49 -29.68 -1.40
N GLU A 798 -32.53 -29.58 -0.07
CA GLU A 798 -32.13 -30.67 0.84
C GLU A 798 -32.82 -32.01 0.55
N PRO A 799 -34.14 -32.09 0.27
CA PRO A 799 -34.78 -33.36 -0.08
C PRO A 799 -34.22 -33.99 -1.37
N VAL A 800 -33.72 -33.17 -2.31
CA VAL A 800 -33.07 -33.66 -3.54
C VAL A 800 -31.73 -34.29 -3.19
N LYS A 801 -30.95 -33.65 -2.31
CA LYS A 801 -29.67 -34.20 -1.83
C LYS A 801 -29.89 -35.49 -1.05
N GLU A 802 -30.89 -35.56 -0.19
CA GLU A 802 -31.25 -36.77 0.58
C GLU A 802 -31.64 -37.93 -0.35
N ALA A 803 -32.38 -37.66 -1.43
CA ALA A 803 -32.79 -38.67 -2.40
C ALA A 803 -31.64 -39.12 -3.32
N TYR A 804 -30.71 -38.22 -3.63
CA TYR A 804 -29.58 -38.47 -4.54
C TYR A 804 -28.24 -38.09 -3.90
N PRO A 805 -27.77 -38.82 -2.87
CA PRO A 805 -26.61 -38.43 -2.06
C PRO A 805 -25.30 -38.36 -2.86
N GLY A 806 -25.22 -39.07 -4.00
CA GLY A 806 -24.07 -39.02 -4.90
C GLY A 806 -23.93 -37.70 -5.65
N VAL A 807 -25.04 -37.01 -5.98
CA VAL A 807 -25.00 -35.73 -6.71
C VAL A 807 -24.52 -34.64 -5.75
N SER A 808 -23.53 -33.85 -6.16
CA SER A 808 -22.96 -32.79 -5.32
C SER A 808 -23.95 -31.64 -5.08
N TYR A 809 -23.80 -30.92 -3.96
CA TYR A 809 -24.56 -29.69 -3.73
C TYR A 809 -24.28 -28.66 -4.82
N ALA A 810 -23.02 -28.53 -5.26
CA ALA A 810 -22.62 -27.69 -6.37
C ALA A 810 -23.43 -27.99 -7.65
N ASP A 811 -23.57 -29.27 -8.02
CA ASP A 811 -24.41 -29.65 -9.18
C ASP A 811 -25.89 -29.37 -8.94
N ILE A 812 -26.42 -29.64 -7.74
CA ILE A 812 -27.83 -29.40 -7.41
C ILE A 812 -28.17 -27.91 -7.54
N PHE A 813 -27.31 -27.01 -7.06
CA PHE A 813 -27.54 -25.56 -7.12
C PHE A 813 -27.54 -25.06 -8.56
N GLN A 814 -26.52 -25.43 -9.35
CA GLN A 814 -26.40 -25.02 -10.74
C GLN A 814 -27.49 -25.65 -11.63
N MET A 815 -27.86 -26.90 -11.37
CA MET A 815 -29.00 -27.58 -12.03
C MET A 815 -30.31 -26.85 -11.74
N ALA A 816 -30.58 -26.50 -10.49
CA ALA A 816 -31.80 -25.80 -10.09
C ALA A 816 -31.95 -24.43 -10.77
N SER A 817 -30.85 -23.70 -10.94
CA SER A 817 -30.80 -22.46 -11.70
C SER A 817 -31.15 -22.68 -13.19
N ALA A 818 -30.42 -23.57 -13.87
CA ALA A 818 -30.61 -23.82 -15.29
C ALA A 818 -32.03 -24.34 -15.62
N ARG A 819 -32.58 -25.21 -14.76
CA ARG A 819 -33.97 -25.69 -14.88
C ARG A 819 -34.98 -24.58 -14.62
N GLY A 820 -34.72 -23.71 -13.64
CA GLY A 820 -35.56 -22.54 -13.35
C GLY A 820 -35.72 -21.63 -14.56
N ILE A 821 -34.61 -21.31 -15.24
CA ILE A 821 -34.60 -20.47 -16.46
C ILE A 821 -35.35 -21.14 -17.61
N ALA A 822 -35.06 -22.42 -17.87
CA ALA A 822 -35.70 -23.15 -18.96
C ALA A 822 -37.22 -23.27 -18.78
N LEU A 823 -37.69 -23.58 -17.57
CA LEU A 823 -39.13 -23.67 -17.27
C LEU A 823 -39.81 -22.30 -17.27
N ALA A 824 -39.08 -21.22 -16.98
CA ALA A 824 -39.56 -19.85 -17.11
C ALA A 824 -39.58 -19.33 -18.56
N GLY A 825 -39.28 -20.17 -19.56
CA GLY A 825 -39.32 -19.83 -20.98
C GLY A 825 -38.04 -19.23 -21.55
N GLY A 826 -36.96 -19.25 -20.75
CA GLY A 826 -35.63 -18.81 -21.15
C GLY A 826 -34.86 -19.85 -21.97
N PRO A 827 -33.58 -19.57 -22.29
CA PRO A 827 -32.76 -20.49 -23.07
C PRO A 827 -32.46 -21.78 -22.31
N THR A 828 -32.25 -22.86 -23.06
CA THR A 828 -31.66 -24.09 -22.49
C THR A 828 -30.15 -23.89 -22.34
N ILE A 829 -29.64 -24.07 -21.13
CA ILE A 829 -28.21 -23.94 -20.82
C ILE A 829 -27.59 -25.33 -20.85
N ASP A 830 -26.52 -25.47 -21.65
CA ASP A 830 -25.79 -26.73 -21.81
C ASP A 830 -24.80 -26.95 -20.65
N MET A 831 -25.35 -27.38 -19.51
CA MET A 831 -24.63 -27.56 -18.25
C MET A 831 -23.76 -28.82 -18.25
N LYS A 832 -22.50 -28.68 -17.83
CA LYS A 832 -21.67 -29.82 -17.37
C LYS A 832 -22.03 -30.19 -15.93
N TYR A 833 -22.06 -31.49 -15.62
CA TYR A 833 -22.31 -32.03 -14.27
C TYR A 833 -21.16 -32.95 -13.82
N GLY A 834 -21.09 -33.24 -12.53
CA GLY A 834 -20.00 -33.99 -11.90
C GLY A 834 -19.11 -33.11 -11.01
N ARG A 835 -19.60 -31.97 -10.52
CA ARG A 835 -18.82 -31.04 -9.68
C ARG A 835 -18.45 -31.67 -8.34
N VAL A 836 -17.25 -31.37 -7.85
CA VAL A 836 -16.80 -31.74 -6.51
C VAL A 836 -17.26 -30.67 -5.51
N ASP A 837 -17.87 -31.09 -4.41
CA ASP A 837 -18.27 -30.19 -3.32
C ASP A 837 -17.08 -29.74 -2.49
N ALA A 838 -17.04 -28.47 -2.10
CA ALA A 838 -16.25 -28.01 -0.97
C ALA A 838 -16.59 -28.84 0.28
N THR A 839 -15.60 -29.26 1.06
CA THR A 839 -15.76 -30.23 2.16
C THR A 839 -15.80 -29.59 3.54
N SER A 840 -15.35 -28.35 3.71
CA SER A 840 -15.27 -27.70 5.02
C SER A 840 -15.56 -26.18 4.98
N PRO A 841 -15.97 -25.57 6.10
CA PRO A 841 -16.19 -24.12 6.20
C PRO A 841 -14.95 -23.28 5.89
N ASP A 842 -13.75 -23.81 6.10
CA ASP A 842 -12.48 -23.11 5.86
C ASP A 842 -12.19 -22.91 4.35
N GLN A 843 -13.01 -23.53 3.49
CA GLN A 843 -12.95 -23.42 2.04
C GLN A 843 -13.95 -22.37 1.49
N CYS A 844 -14.65 -21.65 2.36
CA CYS A 844 -15.50 -20.54 1.97
C CYS A 844 -14.67 -19.33 1.53
N SER A 845 -15.07 -18.72 0.41
CA SER A 845 -14.48 -17.47 -0.06
C SER A 845 -14.75 -16.32 0.94
N PRO A 846 -13.88 -15.30 1.01
CA PRO A 846 -14.11 -14.14 1.87
C PRO A 846 -15.32 -13.29 1.41
N GLU A 847 -15.86 -12.50 2.33
CA GLU A 847 -17.05 -11.69 2.07
C GLU A 847 -16.82 -10.62 0.98
N GLY A 848 -17.88 -10.42 0.18
CA GLY A 848 -18.15 -9.31 -0.74
C GLY A 848 -17.35 -9.29 -2.03
N ASN A 849 -17.05 -10.48 -2.52
CA ASN A 849 -16.75 -10.71 -3.93
C ASN A 849 -17.95 -10.49 -4.88
N LEU A 850 -19.10 -10.01 -4.39
CA LEU A 850 -20.34 -9.82 -5.16
C LEU A 850 -20.62 -8.33 -5.41
N PRO A 851 -21.32 -7.96 -6.49
CA PRO A 851 -21.53 -6.56 -6.84
C PRO A 851 -22.64 -5.92 -5.99
N ASP A 852 -22.33 -4.75 -5.42
CA ASP A 852 -23.35 -3.83 -4.87
C ASP A 852 -24.21 -3.21 -5.97
N ALA A 853 -25.52 -3.15 -5.74
CA ALA A 853 -26.47 -2.58 -6.71
C ALA A 853 -26.66 -1.05 -6.55
N GLU A 854 -26.37 -0.51 -5.37
CA GLU A 854 -26.44 0.91 -5.03
C GLU A 854 -25.19 1.32 -4.24
N ALA A 855 -24.79 2.59 -4.36
CA ALA A 855 -23.69 3.13 -3.58
C ALA A 855 -24.08 3.24 -2.09
N GLY A 856 -23.13 2.95 -1.21
CA GLY A 856 -23.30 3.14 0.24
C GLY A 856 -23.43 4.63 0.63
N PRO A 857 -23.64 4.93 1.93
CA PRO A 857 -23.88 6.30 2.42
C PRO A 857 -22.78 7.32 2.08
N ALA A 858 -21.57 6.86 1.79
CA ALA A 858 -20.43 7.68 1.37
C ALA A 858 -20.35 7.93 -0.16
N GLY A 859 -21.33 7.45 -0.93
CA GLY A 859 -21.35 7.58 -2.40
C GLY A 859 -20.37 6.65 -3.13
N LYS A 860 -19.88 5.61 -2.46
CA LYS A 860 -18.96 4.59 -2.98
C LYS A 860 -19.64 3.22 -3.04
N PHE A 861 -19.28 2.41 -4.01
CA PHE A 861 -19.65 0.98 -4.04
C PHE A 861 -18.65 0.18 -3.16
N GLY A 862 -18.98 -1.03 -2.72
CA GLY A 862 -18.10 -1.85 -1.87
C GLY A 862 -18.14 -1.47 -0.37
N GLY A 863 -19.28 -1.68 0.29
CA GLY A 863 -19.45 -1.40 1.73
C GLY A 863 -18.69 -2.35 2.69
N THR A 864 -18.91 -2.18 4.01
CA THR A 864 -18.29 -3.00 5.09
C THR A 864 -18.65 -4.49 5.07
N SER A 865 -19.52 -4.93 4.17
CA SER A 865 -19.93 -6.33 3.97
C SER A 865 -19.29 -6.94 2.71
N GLY A 866 -18.09 -6.49 2.38
CA GLY A 866 -17.07 -7.25 1.67
C GLY A 866 -16.57 -6.71 0.31
N THR A 867 -15.48 -7.34 -0.18
CA THR A 867 -14.31 -6.74 -0.85
C THR A 867 -13.80 -5.47 -0.17
N ALA A 868 -12.48 -5.30 -0.12
CA ALA A 868 -11.89 -4.06 0.36
C ALA A 868 -12.53 -2.88 -0.40
N SER A 869 -13.15 -1.96 0.36
CA SER A 869 -13.86 -0.76 -0.11
C SER A 869 -13.38 -0.33 -1.48
N THR A 870 -14.17 -0.58 -2.52
CA THR A 870 -13.85 0.00 -3.81
C THR A 870 -14.05 1.50 -3.65
N GLU A 871 -12.98 2.28 -3.74
CA GLU A 871 -13.13 3.74 -3.74
C GLU A 871 -13.82 4.25 -5.03
N ASP A 872 -14.40 3.33 -5.80
CA ASP A 872 -15.06 3.53 -7.07
C ASP A 872 -16.36 4.29 -6.85
N THR A 873 -16.35 5.54 -7.32
CA THR A 873 -17.54 6.39 -7.41
C THR A 873 -18.31 6.16 -8.71
N ALA A 874 -17.75 5.38 -9.63
CA ALA A 874 -18.28 5.07 -10.95
C ALA A 874 -18.81 3.62 -11.02
N VAL A 875 -20.09 3.45 -11.37
CA VAL A 875 -20.81 2.17 -11.27
C VAL A 875 -20.35 1.17 -12.34
N GLU A 876 -20.01 1.68 -13.52
CA GLU A 876 -19.50 0.88 -14.63
C GLU A 876 -18.18 0.20 -14.31
N TRP A 877 -17.30 0.89 -13.57
CA TRP A 877 -16.01 0.35 -13.14
C TRP A 877 -16.17 -0.64 -12.00
N HIS A 878 -17.12 -0.39 -11.07
CA HIS A 878 -17.50 -1.36 -10.05
C HIS A 878 -17.97 -2.69 -10.66
N LEU A 879 -18.88 -2.64 -11.64
CA LEU A 879 -19.34 -3.85 -12.35
C LEU A 879 -18.19 -4.53 -13.10
N ARG A 880 -17.37 -3.79 -13.86
CA ARG A 880 -16.21 -4.37 -14.56
C ARG A 880 -15.23 -5.01 -13.58
N LYS A 881 -14.93 -4.40 -12.45
CA LYS A 881 -13.99 -4.95 -11.46
C LYS A 881 -14.45 -6.30 -10.91
N VAL A 882 -15.73 -6.41 -10.54
CA VAL A 882 -16.29 -7.66 -10.00
C VAL A 882 -16.29 -8.77 -11.06
N PHE A 883 -16.72 -8.47 -12.29
CA PHE A 883 -16.87 -9.49 -13.33
C PHE A 883 -15.55 -9.79 -14.07
N TYR A 884 -14.65 -8.81 -14.23
CA TYR A 884 -13.34 -9.03 -14.85
C TYR A 884 -12.46 -9.90 -13.96
N ARG A 885 -12.61 -9.80 -12.63
CA ARG A 885 -12.03 -10.74 -11.66
C ARG A 885 -12.47 -12.18 -11.93
N MET A 886 -13.66 -12.38 -12.47
CA MET A 886 -14.20 -13.69 -12.84
C MET A 886 -13.83 -14.11 -14.28
N GLY A 887 -13.14 -13.25 -15.04
CA GLY A 887 -12.83 -13.46 -16.45
C GLY A 887 -14.00 -13.19 -17.42
N LEU A 888 -15.04 -12.48 -16.97
CA LEU A 888 -16.24 -12.16 -17.77
C LEU A 888 -16.17 -10.72 -18.29
N GLY A 889 -16.47 -10.49 -19.57
CA GLY A 889 -16.37 -9.19 -20.23
C GLY A 889 -17.68 -8.38 -20.21
N ASP A 890 -17.68 -7.25 -20.93
CA ASP A 890 -18.82 -6.33 -21.01
C ASP A 890 -20.11 -6.99 -21.55
N GLU A 891 -20.01 -7.89 -22.55
CA GLU A 891 -21.19 -8.61 -23.07
C GLU A 891 -21.78 -9.56 -22.01
N GLU A 892 -20.93 -10.30 -21.30
CA GLU A 892 -21.35 -11.22 -20.24
C GLU A 892 -21.97 -10.47 -19.06
N ILE A 893 -21.41 -9.32 -18.65
CA ILE A 893 -21.98 -8.46 -17.60
C ILE A 893 -23.41 -8.07 -17.95
N VAL A 894 -23.61 -7.52 -19.16
CA VAL A 894 -24.92 -7.05 -19.61
C VAL A 894 -25.89 -8.23 -19.76
N ALA A 895 -25.44 -9.35 -20.31
CA ALA A 895 -26.26 -10.56 -20.45
C ALA A 895 -26.71 -11.07 -19.07
N LEU A 896 -25.79 -11.29 -18.13
CA LEU A 896 -26.09 -11.83 -16.81
C LEU A 896 -27.00 -10.92 -15.99
N SER A 897 -26.85 -9.59 -16.13
CA SER A 897 -27.76 -8.60 -15.54
C SER A 897 -29.21 -8.78 -16.02
N GLY A 898 -29.40 -9.30 -17.24
CA GLY A 898 -30.71 -9.65 -17.78
C GLY A 898 -31.49 -10.69 -16.97
N ALA A 899 -30.84 -11.42 -16.05
CA ALA A 899 -31.52 -12.33 -15.11
C ALA A 899 -32.56 -11.62 -14.24
N HIS A 900 -32.44 -10.29 -14.03
CA HIS A 900 -33.42 -9.48 -13.31
C HIS A 900 -34.82 -9.49 -13.95
N THR A 901 -34.95 -9.92 -15.21
CA THR A 901 -36.25 -10.23 -15.84
C THR A 901 -37.04 -11.27 -15.04
N PHE A 902 -36.35 -12.13 -14.29
CA PHE A 902 -36.91 -13.27 -13.58
C PHE A 902 -36.65 -13.17 -12.07
N GLY A 903 -37.50 -12.43 -11.36
CA GLY A 903 -37.45 -12.35 -9.91
C GLY A 903 -37.86 -11.00 -9.31
N ARG A 904 -37.61 -10.86 -8.01
CA ARG A 904 -37.95 -9.68 -7.21
C ARG A 904 -37.02 -9.49 -6.02
N ALA A 905 -36.76 -8.25 -5.65
CA ALA A 905 -35.94 -7.87 -4.50
C ALA A 905 -36.80 -7.66 -3.25
N TRP A 906 -36.23 -7.92 -2.07
CA TRP A 906 -36.92 -7.85 -0.79
C TRP A 906 -36.19 -6.91 0.16
N ALA A 907 -36.90 -5.95 0.75
CA ALA A 907 -36.31 -4.97 1.66
C ALA A 907 -35.60 -5.60 2.85
N ASP A 908 -36.14 -6.70 3.39
CA ASP A 908 -35.62 -7.42 4.56
C ASP A 908 -34.53 -8.45 4.21
N ARG A 909 -34.22 -8.65 2.91
CA ARG A 909 -33.18 -9.59 2.46
C ARG A 909 -32.08 -8.86 1.71
N SER A 910 -32.40 -8.23 0.58
CA SER A 910 -31.45 -7.50 -0.24
C SER A 910 -31.25 -6.04 0.20
N GLY A 911 -31.99 -5.56 1.21
CA GLY A 911 -31.98 -4.14 1.61
C GLY A 911 -32.69 -3.22 0.61
N LEU A 912 -33.28 -3.77 -0.45
CA LEU A 912 -33.81 -3.05 -1.60
C LEU A 912 -35.24 -3.48 -1.94
N GLY A 913 -36.02 -2.56 -2.50
CA GLY A 913 -37.42 -2.79 -2.88
C GLY A 913 -38.42 -2.50 -1.76
N ALA A 914 -39.71 -2.65 -2.08
CA ALA A 914 -40.82 -2.46 -1.16
C ALA A 914 -41.17 -3.76 -0.44
N LYS A 915 -41.92 -3.67 0.67
CA LYS A 915 -42.50 -4.85 1.32
C LYS A 915 -43.43 -5.61 0.38
N GLN A 916 -44.15 -4.91 -0.48
CA GLN A 916 -45.12 -5.44 -1.43
C GLN A 916 -45.38 -4.39 -2.51
N THR A 917 -45.60 -4.83 -3.76
CA THR A 917 -46.05 -3.99 -4.88
C THR A 917 -47.34 -4.57 -5.46
N LYS A 918 -48.02 -3.82 -6.33
CA LYS A 918 -49.22 -4.32 -7.04
C LYS A 918 -48.96 -5.54 -7.93
N PHE A 919 -47.70 -5.82 -8.26
CA PHE A 919 -47.29 -6.99 -9.05
C PHE A 919 -46.97 -8.22 -8.19
N THR A 920 -46.87 -8.04 -6.87
CA THR A 920 -46.46 -9.09 -5.91
C THR A 920 -47.41 -9.14 -4.71
N ASP A 921 -48.62 -8.61 -4.86
CA ASP A 921 -49.60 -8.48 -3.79
C ASP A 921 -50.35 -9.78 -3.45
N GLY A 922 -50.06 -10.86 -4.17
CA GLY A 922 -50.78 -12.13 -4.13
C GLY A 922 -51.77 -12.30 -5.28
N THR A 923 -51.89 -11.32 -6.17
CA THR A 923 -52.63 -11.46 -7.42
C THR A 923 -51.98 -12.50 -8.36
N PRO A 924 -52.77 -13.24 -9.15
CA PRO A 924 -52.22 -14.19 -10.12
C PRO A 924 -51.26 -13.51 -11.10
N THR A 925 -50.03 -14.02 -11.18
CA THR A 925 -49.01 -13.51 -12.11
C THR A 925 -48.78 -14.51 -13.26
N LYS A 926 -48.31 -14.01 -14.40
CA LYS A 926 -48.21 -14.79 -15.64
C LYS A 926 -47.02 -15.76 -15.63
N LEU A 927 -47.24 -16.95 -16.16
CA LEU A 927 -46.21 -17.97 -16.43
C LEU A 927 -45.82 -17.99 -17.91
N SER A 928 -44.70 -18.64 -18.20
CA SER A 928 -44.11 -18.74 -19.55
C SER A 928 -45.01 -19.43 -20.58
N ASP A 929 -45.86 -20.35 -20.13
CA ASP A 929 -46.86 -21.06 -20.95
C ASP A 929 -48.14 -20.23 -21.22
N GLY A 930 -48.20 -19.00 -20.69
CA GLY A 930 -49.34 -18.10 -20.81
C GLY A 930 -50.42 -18.28 -19.74
N SER A 931 -50.28 -19.26 -18.85
CA SER A 931 -51.15 -19.43 -17.68
C SER A 931 -50.82 -18.42 -16.58
N SER A 932 -51.59 -18.41 -15.48
CA SER A 932 -51.32 -17.53 -14.33
C SER A 932 -51.37 -18.31 -13.01
N THR A 933 -50.56 -17.88 -12.04
CA THR A 933 -50.41 -18.54 -10.73
C THR A 933 -50.45 -17.52 -9.60
N ASP A 934 -51.16 -17.86 -8.53
CA ASP A 934 -51.13 -17.20 -7.22
C ASP A 934 -50.23 -17.94 -6.20
N LYS A 935 -49.65 -19.07 -6.62
CA LYS A 935 -48.77 -19.91 -5.78
C LYS A 935 -47.37 -19.33 -5.70
N TYR A 936 -47.24 -18.21 -5.01
CA TYR A 936 -45.99 -17.59 -4.61
C TYR A 936 -46.17 -16.86 -3.28
N THR A 937 -45.09 -16.50 -2.60
CA THR A 937 -45.15 -15.70 -1.36
C THR A 937 -45.31 -14.21 -1.70
N PRO A 938 -46.42 -13.53 -1.32
CA PRO A 938 -46.60 -12.11 -1.62
C PRO A 938 -45.50 -11.25 -0.99
N GLY A 939 -45.06 -10.23 -1.72
CA GLY A 939 -44.05 -9.27 -1.27
C GLY A 939 -42.83 -9.14 -2.18
N GLY A 940 -42.07 -8.07 -1.99
CA GLY A 940 -40.91 -7.68 -2.80
C GLY A 940 -41.25 -6.85 -4.03
N SER A 941 -40.26 -6.17 -4.61
CA SER A 941 -40.41 -5.38 -5.84
C SER A 941 -39.76 -6.10 -7.03
N PRO A 942 -40.48 -6.32 -8.13
CA PRO A 942 -39.89 -6.89 -9.35
C PRO A 942 -39.29 -5.80 -10.25
N TRP A 943 -38.40 -6.20 -11.16
CA TRP A 943 -37.88 -5.32 -12.21
C TRP A 943 -38.81 -5.21 -13.42
N VAL A 944 -39.68 -6.21 -13.62
CA VAL A 944 -40.61 -6.30 -14.74
C VAL A 944 -41.97 -6.80 -14.25
N GLU A 945 -43.04 -6.53 -15.00
CA GLU A 945 -44.40 -6.93 -14.60
C GLU A 945 -44.56 -8.46 -14.51
N ASN A 946 -44.04 -9.19 -15.51
CA ASN A 946 -44.15 -10.65 -15.62
C ASN A 946 -42.92 -11.35 -15.03
N TRP A 947 -42.61 -11.09 -13.76
CA TRP A 947 -41.37 -11.51 -13.11
C TRP A 947 -41.18 -13.03 -12.91
N LEU A 948 -42.15 -13.87 -13.29
CA LEU A 948 -42.01 -15.33 -13.38
C LEU A 948 -41.70 -15.83 -14.80
N VAL A 949 -41.57 -14.93 -15.77
CA VAL A 949 -41.22 -15.23 -17.16
C VAL A 949 -39.80 -14.77 -17.41
N PHE A 950 -38.98 -15.64 -17.99
CA PHE A 950 -37.64 -15.29 -18.41
C PHE A 950 -37.66 -14.81 -19.87
N ASP A 951 -37.66 -13.49 -20.08
CA ASP A 951 -37.64 -12.85 -21.40
C ASP A 951 -36.71 -11.62 -21.43
N ASN A 952 -36.72 -10.82 -22.50
CA ASN A 952 -35.88 -9.62 -22.60
C ASN A 952 -36.57 -8.34 -22.08
N SER A 953 -37.70 -8.44 -21.38
CA SER A 953 -38.48 -7.28 -20.92
C SER A 953 -37.74 -6.43 -19.90
N TYR A 954 -36.73 -6.98 -19.21
CA TYR A 954 -35.83 -6.22 -18.35
C TYR A 954 -35.16 -5.06 -19.11
N PHE A 955 -34.61 -5.33 -20.29
CA PHE A 955 -33.90 -4.32 -21.09
C PHE A 955 -34.85 -3.25 -21.65
N THR A 956 -36.07 -3.63 -22.02
CA THR A 956 -37.08 -2.66 -22.46
C THR A 956 -37.62 -1.84 -21.28
N THR A 957 -37.76 -2.44 -20.11
CA THR A 957 -38.32 -1.77 -18.92
C THR A 957 -37.36 -0.78 -18.27
N VAL A 958 -36.07 -1.14 -18.17
CA VAL A 958 -35.03 -0.27 -17.58
C VAL A 958 -34.74 0.94 -18.46
N SER A 959 -34.75 0.78 -19.78
CA SER A 959 -34.50 1.87 -20.73
C SER A 959 -35.67 2.85 -20.89
N ASP A 960 -36.90 2.41 -20.59
CA ASP A 960 -38.11 3.22 -20.71
C ASP A 960 -38.39 4.01 -19.42
N ALA A 961 -38.43 5.34 -19.54
CA ALA A 961 -38.74 6.23 -18.42
C ALA A 961 -40.24 6.27 -18.05
N THR A 962 -41.12 5.71 -18.89
CA THR A 962 -42.59 5.72 -18.73
C THR A 962 -43.15 4.47 -18.07
N THR A 963 -42.31 3.47 -17.80
CA THR A 963 -42.71 2.26 -17.08
C THR A 963 -42.98 2.54 -15.61
N ASP A 964 -43.80 1.67 -15.01
CA ASP A 964 -44.40 1.89 -13.70
C ASP A 964 -43.38 2.17 -12.58
N GLU A 965 -43.68 3.13 -11.72
CA GLU A 965 -42.78 3.56 -10.63
C GLU A 965 -42.58 2.48 -9.55
N GLU A 966 -43.46 1.48 -9.45
CA GLU A 966 -43.28 0.35 -8.52
C GLU A 966 -42.29 -0.72 -9.03
N LEU A 967 -41.85 -0.64 -10.29
CA LEU A 967 -40.81 -1.52 -10.84
C LEU A 967 -39.41 -1.02 -10.50
N LEU A 968 -38.52 -1.94 -10.12
CA LEU A 968 -37.16 -1.62 -9.73
C LEU A 968 -36.31 -1.17 -10.92
N LYS A 969 -35.55 -0.09 -10.69
CA LYS A 969 -34.50 0.40 -11.59
C LYS A 969 -33.32 0.87 -10.76
N LEU A 970 -32.40 -0.05 -10.47
CA LEU A 970 -31.23 0.23 -9.63
C LEU A 970 -30.19 1.04 -10.39
N THR A 971 -29.26 1.65 -9.68
CA THR A 971 -28.17 2.41 -10.31
C THR A 971 -27.29 1.51 -11.18
N SER A 972 -27.01 0.27 -10.75
CA SER A 972 -26.35 -0.77 -11.55
C SER A 972 -27.11 -1.19 -12.81
N ASP A 973 -28.44 -1.06 -12.83
CA ASP A 973 -29.25 -1.40 -14.01
C ASP A 973 -29.21 -0.26 -15.03
N LYS A 974 -29.31 0.99 -14.54
CA LYS A 974 -29.35 2.20 -15.38
C LYS A 974 -28.04 2.45 -16.12
N ILE A 975 -26.90 2.07 -15.55
CA ILE A 975 -25.59 2.30 -16.18
C ILE A 975 -25.41 1.50 -17.47
N LEU A 976 -26.10 0.35 -17.61
CA LEU A 976 -26.02 -0.51 -18.79
C LEU A 976 -26.44 0.20 -20.09
N PHE A 977 -27.29 1.23 -20.02
CA PHE A 977 -27.73 2.03 -21.17
C PHE A 977 -27.00 3.37 -21.31
N LYS A 978 -26.06 3.67 -20.41
CA LYS A 978 -25.33 4.95 -20.36
C LYS A 978 -23.85 4.80 -20.69
N ASP A 979 -23.22 3.74 -20.21
CA ASP A 979 -21.81 3.43 -20.47
C ASP A 979 -21.58 3.04 -21.94
N ALA A 980 -20.47 3.48 -22.52
CA ALA A 980 -20.17 3.28 -23.94
C ALA A 980 -19.90 1.81 -24.33
N GLY A 981 -19.37 0.99 -23.40
CA GLY A 981 -19.09 -0.43 -23.60
C GLY A 981 -20.32 -1.31 -23.38
N PHE A 982 -21.16 -1.01 -22.37
CA PHE A 982 -22.37 -1.78 -22.09
C PHE A 982 -23.53 -1.51 -23.04
N LYS A 983 -23.72 -0.23 -23.41
CA LYS A 983 -24.89 0.23 -24.17
C LYS A 983 -25.14 -0.54 -25.47
N PRO A 984 -24.13 -0.85 -26.32
CA PRO A 984 -24.36 -1.62 -27.55
C PRO A 984 -25.01 -2.99 -27.30
N PHE A 985 -24.62 -3.68 -26.22
CA PHE A 985 -25.20 -4.97 -25.86
C PHE A 985 -26.59 -4.81 -25.24
N ALA A 986 -26.80 -3.81 -24.39
CA ALA A 986 -28.09 -3.54 -23.77
C ALA A 986 -29.17 -3.19 -24.81
N GLU A 987 -28.82 -2.38 -25.82
CA GLU A 987 -29.71 -2.06 -26.95
C GLU A 987 -29.95 -3.28 -27.86
N LYS A 988 -28.91 -4.09 -28.13
CA LYS A 988 -29.01 -5.36 -28.86
C LYS A 988 -30.01 -6.32 -28.19
N PHE A 989 -29.93 -6.48 -26.88
CA PHE A 989 -30.79 -7.37 -26.10
C PHE A 989 -32.21 -6.81 -25.92
N ALA A 990 -32.36 -5.49 -25.81
CA ALA A 990 -33.67 -4.84 -25.87
C ALA A 990 -34.38 -5.10 -27.21
N ALA A 991 -33.63 -5.02 -28.32
CA ALA A 991 -34.17 -5.21 -29.66
C ALA A 991 -34.43 -6.67 -30.05
N SER A 992 -33.67 -7.62 -29.49
CA SER A 992 -33.76 -9.04 -29.86
C SER A 992 -33.66 -9.97 -28.65
N LYS A 993 -34.78 -10.64 -28.35
CA LYS A 993 -34.85 -11.70 -27.34
C LYS A 993 -33.94 -12.88 -27.67
N ASP A 994 -33.85 -13.27 -28.94
CA ASP A 994 -33.03 -14.40 -29.36
C ASP A 994 -31.53 -14.10 -29.17
N ALA A 995 -31.12 -12.86 -29.46
CA ALA A 995 -29.74 -12.42 -29.22
C ALA A 995 -29.41 -12.37 -27.73
N PHE A 996 -30.35 -11.92 -26.88
CA PHE A 996 -30.21 -12.00 -25.43
C PHE A 996 -30.07 -13.45 -24.96
N PHE A 997 -30.93 -14.34 -25.42
CA PHE A 997 -30.93 -15.75 -25.01
C PHE A 997 -29.63 -16.47 -25.40
N GLU A 998 -29.09 -16.19 -26.59
CA GLU A 998 -27.81 -16.76 -27.01
C GLU A 998 -26.65 -16.31 -26.11
N SER A 999 -26.53 -15.01 -25.87
CA SER A 999 -25.45 -14.47 -25.01
C SER A 999 -25.64 -14.86 -23.55
N TYR A 1000 -26.88 -14.90 -23.05
CA TYR A 1000 -27.19 -15.33 -21.68
C TYR A 1000 -26.83 -16.79 -21.44
N ALA A 1001 -27.16 -17.69 -22.38
CA ALA A 1001 -26.83 -19.11 -22.24
C ALA A 1001 -25.32 -19.35 -22.17
N LYS A 1002 -24.53 -18.63 -22.99
CA LYS A 1002 -23.07 -18.69 -22.97
C LYS A 1002 -22.50 -18.14 -21.65
N ALA A 1003 -22.95 -16.96 -21.23
CA ALA A 1003 -22.46 -16.31 -20.01
C ALA A 1003 -22.84 -17.09 -18.74
N HIS A 1004 -24.06 -17.62 -18.66
CA HIS A 1004 -24.51 -18.45 -17.54
C HIS A 1004 -23.74 -19.76 -17.46
N LYS A 1005 -23.48 -20.42 -18.61
CA LYS A 1005 -22.63 -21.62 -18.65
C LYS A 1005 -21.23 -21.30 -18.12
N ALA A 1006 -20.59 -20.27 -18.68
CA ALA A 1006 -19.26 -19.85 -18.27
C ALA A 1006 -19.19 -19.61 -16.76
N LEU A 1007 -20.11 -18.79 -16.22
CA LEU A 1007 -20.25 -18.53 -14.79
C LEU A 1007 -20.38 -19.82 -13.96
N SER A 1008 -21.25 -20.74 -14.39
CA SER A 1008 -21.54 -21.97 -13.64
C SER A 1008 -20.36 -22.95 -13.56
N GLU A 1009 -19.36 -22.78 -14.42
CA GLU A 1009 -18.18 -23.64 -14.51
C GLU A 1009 -16.95 -23.00 -13.85
N LEU A 1010 -17.02 -21.71 -13.48
CA LEU A 1010 -15.94 -21.01 -12.78
C LEU A 1010 -15.62 -21.68 -11.43
N GLY A 1011 -14.33 -21.92 -11.18
CA GLY A 1011 -13.84 -22.52 -9.94
C GLY A 1011 -14.23 -23.98 -9.69
N SER A 1012 -14.96 -24.61 -10.62
CA SER A 1012 -15.44 -25.98 -10.47
C SER A 1012 -14.35 -27.02 -10.76
N LYS A 1013 -14.24 -28.04 -9.91
CA LYS A 1013 -13.52 -29.30 -10.21
C LYS A 1013 -14.54 -30.38 -10.56
N PHE A 1014 -14.27 -31.23 -11.55
CA PHE A 1014 -15.19 -32.29 -12.01
C PHE A 1014 -14.61 -33.70 -11.86
N GLU A 1015 -15.39 -34.68 -11.39
CA GLU A 1015 -15.02 -36.11 -11.30
C GLU A 1015 -16.21 -37.05 -11.61
N PRO A 1016 -16.08 -38.05 -12.53
CA PRO A 1016 -14.96 -38.34 -13.43
C PRO A 1016 -14.89 -37.38 -14.64
N VAL A 1017 -13.72 -37.32 -15.28
CA VAL A 1017 -13.28 -36.28 -16.23
C VAL A 1017 -13.84 -36.45 -17.66
N GLU A 1018 -15.03 -37.04 -17.86
CA GLU A 1018 -15.69 -37.07 -19.19
C GLU A 1018 -16.70 -35.94 -19.36
#